data_AF-A0A950CG27-F1
#
_entry.id   AF-A0A950CG27-F1
#
_cell.length_a   1.000
_cell.length_b   1.000
_cell.length_c   1.000
_cell.angle_alpha   90.00
_cell.angle_beta   90.00
_cell.angle_gamma   90.00
#
_symmetry.space_group_name_H-M   'P 1'
#
loop_
_entity.id
_entity.type
_entity.pdbx_description
1 polymer ?
#
loop_
_entity_poly.entity_id
_entity_poly.type
_entity_poly.pdbx_seq_one_letter_code
_entity_poly.pdbx_strand_id
1 'polypeptide(L)'
;MHEIRVRGARTHNLKNLSLDLPRERLIVVTGLSGSGKSSLTFDTLYAEGQRRYVESLSAYARQFLATMDKPDVDSIEGLSPAIAIEQKASSHNPRSTVGTVTEIYDYLRLLYARAGTPRCPDHGIDLSAQTVSQMVDQVLKLPEGTAVTLLAPVVSERKGEHAELLGDLAGQGFVRVRVDGRVHEMEALPELDARRKHTIEAVVDRLRVRPDVAQRLAESFETALRLSGGIARLAVAEAAAGGGHEIPRELVFSSRHACPVCGYSMPPLEPKLFSFNSPAGACPGCDGLGVEEFFDPQRVVIHPHLSLAGGAIRGWDRRNQHYFEMIQALAKHYGFDIETPWTELPPHAQQVLLHGSGAEAVEFGYRDSGGRRARRRHPFEGILPNLTRRYRETESPTVREELARYLGVRLCPQCGGTRLSPAARSVFVAGHSLPEVTRLTVGRALEFFGGLTIAGWRGEVAAKIVKGVAERLRFLSDVGLDYLTLDRSAETLSGGESQRIRLASQVGSGLTGVMYILDEPSIGLHQRDNRRLLATLKHLRDLGNTVIVVEHDEEAIREADHVVDLGPGAGASGGYLVAEGTPADIAASAASITGQYLSGRRRIALPTLRPRPNRARQITIVGARGNNLRNVTAQIPLGLFTCVTGVSGSGKSTLIVDTLFGHVAARLNGARLEAAPCERIDGLDEIDRVIDIDQSPIGRTPRSNPATYTGLFAPLRELFA
;
A
#
# COMPACT_ATOMS: atom_id res chain seq x y z
N MET A 1 14.99 41.91 -5.20
CA MET A 1 13.70 42.15 -5.89
C MET A 1 12.60 41.44 -5.12
N HIS A 2 11.55 42.18 -4.73
CA HIS A 2 10.41 41.69 -3.93
C HIS A 2 9.25 41.13 -4.78
N GLU A 3 9.39 41.12 -6.12
CA GLU A 3 8.34 40.75 -7.07
C GLU A 3 8.91 39.80 -8.13
N ILE A 4 8.03 38.98 -8.72
CA ILE A 4 8.25 38.20 -9.94
C ILE A 4 7.62 38.98 -11.09
N ARG A 5 8.43 39.43 -12.05
CA ARG A 5 7.97 40.26 -13.16
C ARG A 5 7.89 39.44 -14.42
N VAL A 6 6.69 39.28 -14.96
CA VAL A 6 6.44 38.58 -16.23
C VAL A 6 6.18 39.62 -17.30
N ARG A 7 6.88 39.53 -18.44
CA ARG A 7 6.68 40.44 -19.57
C ARG A 7 6.45 39.63 -20.85
N GLY A 8 5.35 39.95 -21.53
CA GLY A 8 5.02 39.42 -22.85
C GLY A 8 4.81 37.90 -22.90
N ALA A 9 4.09 37.32 -21.95
CA ALA A 9 3.74 35.91 -21.98
C ALA A 9 2.71 35.61 -23.09
N ARG A 10 3.02 34.62 -23.94
CA ARG A 10 2.26 34.23 -25.14
C ARG A 10 2.04 32.72 -25.27
N THR A 11 2.45 31.93 -24.27
CA THR A 11 2.21 30.49 -24.23
C THR A 11 0.71 30.17 -24.45
N HIS A 12 0.42 29.27 -25.39
CA HIS A 12 -0.93 28.86 -25.80
C HIS A 12 -1.85 30.01 -26.24
N ASN A 13 -2.81 30.41 -25.41
CA ASN A 13 -3.79 31.45 -25.74
C ASN A 13 -3.51 32.79 -25.04
N LEU A 14 -2.40 32.93 -24.30
CA LEU A 14 -2.01 34.17 -23.63
C LEU A 14 -1.76 35.30 -24.65
N LYS A 15 -2.22 36.51 -24.33
CA LYS A 15 -2.24 37.65 -25.26
C LYS A 15 -1.20 38.70 -24.89
N ASN A 16 0.08 38.33 -25.02
CA ASN A 16 1.23 39.18 -24.70
C ASN A 16 1.15 39.76 -23.26
N LEU A 17 0.81 38.89 -22.33
CA LEU A 17 0.40 39.24 -20.98
C LEU A 17 1.61 39.63 -20.11
N SER A 18 1.48 40.74 -19.39
CA SER A 18 2.51 41.28 -18.49
C SER A 18 1.89 41.58 -17.13
N LEU A 19 2.54 41.12 -16.06
CA LEU A 19 2.09 41.32 -14.68
C LEU A 19 3.26 41.25 -13.69
N ASP A 20 3.01 41.75 -12.47
CA ASP A 20 3.97 41.80 -11.37
C ASP A 20 3.41 41.07 -10.14
N LEU A 21 3.96 39.91 -9.84
CA LEU A 21 3.49 39.05 -8.76
C LEU A 21 4.31 39.27 -7.47
N PRO A 22 3.68 39.51 -6.31
CA PRO A 22 4.40 39.71 -5.06
C PRO A 22 5.04 38.42 -4.56
N ARG A 23 6.31 38.46 -4.17
CA ARG A 23 7.00 37.29 -3.56
C ARG A 23 6.57 37.09 -2.11
N GLU A 24 6.72 35.86 -1.63
CA GLU A 24 6.42 35.46 -0.24
C GLU A 24 4.95 35.68 0.14
N ARG A 25 4.07 35.60 -0.87
CA ARG A 25 2.62 35.77 -0.74
C ARG A 25 1.87 34.54 -1.23
N LEU A 26 0.63 34.39 -0.77
CA LEU A 26 -0.36 33.48 -1.30
C LEU A 26 -1.10 34.18 -2.44
N ILE A 27 -0.79 33.75 -3.67
CA ILE A 27 -1.35 34.29 -4.91
C ILE A 27 -2.39 33.31 -5.45
N VAL A 28 -3.60 33.79 -5.73
CA VAL A 28 -4.64 32.97 -6.37
C VAL A 28 -4.84 33.42 -7.82
N VAL A 29 -4.73 32.48 -8.75
CA VAL A 29 -5.04 32.68 -10.17
C VAL A 29 -6.43 32.11 -10.45
N THR A 30 -7.36 32.97 -10.85
CA THR A 30 -8.76 32.64 -11.09
C THR A 30 -9.19 33.06 -12.50
N GLY A 31 -10.41 32.72 -12.89
CA GLY A 31 -11.00 33.02 -14.18
C GLY A 31 -11.70 31.80 -14.80
N LEU A 32 -12.35 31.99 -15.96
CA LEU A 32 -13.14 30.92 -16.59
C LEU A 32 -12.29 29.69 -16.98
N SER A 33 -12.93 28.53 -17.10
CA SER A 33 -12.25 27.34 -17.66
C SER A 33 -11.75 27.64 -19.08
N GLY A 34 -10.47 27.36 -19.35
CA GLY A 34 -9.82 27.71 -20.61
C GLY A 34 -9.42 29.18 -20.77
N SER A 35 -9.44 29.99 -19.71
CA SER A 35 -9.03 31.41 -19.78
C SER A 35 -7.52 31.65 -19.86
N GLY A 36 -6.69 30.60 -19.74
CA GLY A 36 -5.23 30.68 -19.77
C GLY A 36 -4.54 30.56 -18.40
N LYS A 37 -5.27 30.17 -17.33
CA LYS A 37 -4.72 30.00 -15.96
C LYS A 37 -3.55 29.04 -15.91
N SER A 38 -3.74 27.82 -16.42
CA SER A 38 -2.71 26.79 -16.46
C SER A 38 -1.57 27.17 -17.41
N SER A 39 -1.88 27.87 -18.50
CA SER A 39 -0.88 28.38 -19.43
C SER A 39 0.07 29.38 -18.77
N LEU A 40 -0.45 30.30 -17.95
CA LEU A 40 0.38 31.24 -17.20
C LEU A 40 1.15 30.54 -16.07
N THR A 41 0.48 29.70 -15.29
CA THR A 41 1.04 29.11 -14.07
C THR A 41 1.97 27.94 -14.35
N PHE A 42 1.50 26.89 -15.03
CA PHE A 42 2.27 25.67 -15.29
C PHE A 42 3.16 25.80 -16.53
N ASP A 43 2.58 26.23 -17.66
CA ASP A 43 3.29 26.21 -18.94
C ASP A 43 4.25 27.40 -19.13
N THR A 44 4.13 28.45 -18.31
CA THR A 44 5.05 29.59 -18.30
C THR A 44 5.88 29.67 -17.01
N LEU A 45 5.26 29.96 -15.86
CA LEU A 45 6.00 30.24 -14.62
C LEU A 45 6.74 29.00 -14.07
N TYR A 46 6.04 27.88 -13.93
CA TYR A 46 6.63 26.63 -13.46
C TYR A 46 7.68 26.10 -14.44
N ALA A 47 7.34 26.02 -15.73
CA ALA A 47 8.24 25.54 -16.77
C ALA A 47 9.56 26.32 -16.77
N GLU A 48 9.50 27.66 -16.71
CA GLU A 48 10.70 28.49 -16.70
C GLU A 48 11.49 28.38 -15.39
N GLY A 49 10.81 28.26 -14.24
CA GLY A 49 11.47 28.11 -12.94
C GLY A 49 12.16 26.77 -12.75
N GLN A 50 11.53 25.70 -13.20
CA GLN A 50 12.13 24.38 -13.22
C GLN A 50 13.32 24.35 -14.18
N ARG A 51 13.16 24.87 -15.41
CA ARG A 51 14.22 24.88 -16.42
C ARG A 51 15.47 25.62 -15.92
N ARG A 52 15.33 26.85 -15.43
CA ARG A 52 16.47 27.66 -14.92
C ARG A 52 17.20 26.97 -13.78
N TYR A 53 16.47 26.32 -12.87
CA TYR A 53 17.07 25.58 -11.78
C TYR A 53 17.84 24.34 -12.28
N VAL A 54 17.24 23.52 -13.13
CA VAL A 54 17.88 22.29 -13.62
C VAL A 54 19.07 22.58 -14.55
N GLU A 55 19.04 23.67 -15.33
CA GLU A 55 20.17 24.15 -16.13
C GLU A 55 21.41 24.55 -15.30
N SER A 56 21.21 24.80 -14.00
CA SER A 56 22.29 25.10 -13.05
C SER A 56 22.94 23.85 -12.46
N LEU A 57 22.29 22.67 -12.52
CA LEU A 57 22.75 21.45 -11.86
C LEU A 57 23.99 20.83 -12.53
N SER A 58 24.04 20.82 -13.86
CA SER A 58 25.21 20.30 -14.59
C SER A 58 25.28 20.83 -16.03
N ALA A 59 26.48 20.81 -16.61
CA ALA A 59 26.68 21.15 -18.02
C ALA A 59 25.91 20.19 -18.96
N TYR A 60 25.80 18.92 -18.59
CA TYR A 60 25.02 17.92 -19.33
C TYR A 60 23.51 18.22 -19.29
N ALA A 61 22.97 18.51 -18.11
CA ALA A 61 21.56 18.88 -17.97
C ALA A 61 21.21 20.14 -18.79
N ARG A 62 22.12 21.11 -18.85
CA ARG A 62 21.97 22.30 -19.69
C ARG A 62 21.89 21.98 -21.18
N GLN A 63 22.73 21.07 -21.68
CA GLN A 63 22.67 20.64 -23.08
C GLN A 63 21.36 19.91 -23.38
N PHE A 64 20.91 19.02 -22.49
CA PHE A 64 19.67 18.29 -22.65
C PHE A 64 18.45 19.23 -22.69
N LEU A 65 18.36 20.15 -21.73
CA LEU A 65 17.25 21.11 -21.63
C LEU A 65 17.23 22.16 -22.74
N ALA A 66 18.37 22.47 -23.35
CA ALA A 66 18.42 23.38 -24.49
C ALA A 66 17.65 22.83 -25.71
N THR A 67 17.40 21.52 -25.77
CA THR A 67 16.61 20.85 -26.81
C THR A 67 15.10 20.90 -26.56
N MET A 68 14.65 21.30 -25.36
CA MET A 68 13.23 21.40 -25.03
C MET A 68 12.67 22.76 -25.47
N ASP A 69 11.41 22.76 -25.89
CA ASP A 69 10.71 24.00 -26.25
C ASP A 69 10.63 24.93 -25.03
N LYS A 70 11.13 26.15 -25.19
CA LYS A 70 11.04 27.18 -24.16
C LYS A 70 9.64 27.80 -24.17
N PRO A 71 9.10 28.16 -22.99
CA PRO A 71 7.86 28.95 -22.93
C PRO A 71 7.99 30.24 -23.75
N ASP A 72 6.95 30.61 -24.49
CA ASP A 72 6.93 31.86 -25.26
C ASP A 72 6.66 33.05 -24.33
N VAL A 73 7.74 33.70 -23.92
CA VAL A 73 7.74 34.87 -23.03
C VAL A 73 8.94 35.76 -23.34
N ASP A 74 8.78 37.08 -23.28
CA ASP A 74 9.90 38.00 -23.57
C ASP A 74 10.93 37.99 -22.45
N SER A 75 10.47 38.12 -21.20
CA SER A 75 11.34 38.03 -20.03
C SER A 75 10.56 37.67 -18.78
N ILE A 76 11.23 36.96 -17.87
CA ILE A 76 10.76 36.78 -16.50
C ILE A 76 11.91 37.04 -15.52
N GLU A 77 11.70 37.96 -14.60
CA GLU A 77 12.66 38.37 -13.56
C GLU A 77 12.15 38.00 -12.16
N GLY A 78 13.07 37.83 -11.20
CA GLY A 78 12.71 37.53 -9.80
C GLY A 78 12.22 36.09 -9.55
N LEU A 79 12.36 35.20 -10.52
CA LEU A 79 11.84 33.85 -10.46
C LEU A 79 12.63 32.96 -9.49
N SER A 80 11.91 32.18 -8.69
CA SER A 80 12.50 31.22 -7.73
C SER A 80 12.45 29.79 -8.30
N PRO A 81 13.25 28.83 -7.80
CA PRO A 81 13.07 27.43 -8.13
C PRO A 81 11.60 27.02 -7.91
N ALA A 82 11.00 26.37 -8.91
CA ALA A 82 9.57 26.11 -8.93
C ALA A 82 9.25 24.63 -8.68
N ILE A 83 8.22 24.36 -7.89
CA ILE A 83 7.68 23.02 -7.65
C ILE A 83 6.17 23.03 -7.95
N ALA A 84 5.76 22.25 -8.95
CA ALA A 84 4.35 22.06 -9.30
C ALA A 84 3.73 20.90 -8.50
N ILE A 85 2.52 21.10 -8.00
CA ILE A 85 1.68 20.11 -7.32
C ILE A 85 0.35 19.99 -8.09
N GLU A 86 0.38 19.17 -9.15
CA GLU A 86 -0.74 18.91 -10.06
C GLU A 86 -1.52 17.65 -9.66
N GLN A 87 -2.72 17.49 -10.25
CA GLN A 87 -3.57 16.29 -10.11
C GLN A 87 -3.16 15.11 -11.03
N LYS A 88 -1.98 15.17 -11.65
CA LYS A 88 -1.49 14.05 -12.46
C LYS A 88 -1.37 12.81 -11.57
N ALA A 89 -1.94 11.70 -12.04
CA ALA A 89 -1.89 10.43 -11.35
C ALA A 89 -0.44 10.11 -10.96
N SER A 90 -0.22 9.79 -9.68
CA SER A 90 1.06 9.26 -9.22
C SER A 90 1.42 8.03 -10.05
N SER A 91 2.72 7.83 -10.32
CA SER A 91 3.26 6.68 -11.04
C SER A 91 2.51 5.38 -10.67
N HIS A 92 2.01 4.66 -11.70
CA HIS A 92 1.35 3.35 -11.58
C HIS A 92 2.36 2.27 -11.18
N ASN A 93 2.85 2.36 -9.94
CA ASN A 93 3.72 1.38 -9.35
C ASN A 93 2.95 0.65 -8.24
N PRO A 94 2.62 -0.64 -8.42
CA PRO A 94 1.82 -1.41 -7.45
C PRO A 94 2.54 -1.59 -6.11
N ARG A 95 3.86 -1.38 -6.08
CA ARG A 95 4.65 -1.43 -4.84
C ARG A 95 4.56 -0.12 -4.03
N SER A 96 4.08 0.98 -4.62
CA SER A 96 3.98 2.25 -3.92
C SER A 96 2.77 2.29 -2.97
N THR A 97 2.98 2.75 -1.73
CA THR A 97 1.94 2.99 -0.73
C THR A 97 1.98 4.44 -0.23
N VAL A 98 0.94 4.86 0.49
CA VAL A 98 0.93 6.16 1.18
C VAL A 98 2.19 6.33 2.04
N GLY A 99 2.58 5.30 2.78
CA GLY A 99 3.78 5.30 3.63
C GLY A 99 5.09 5.48 2.85
N THR A 100 5.22 4.92 1.65
CA THR A 100 6.44 5.10 0.84
C THR A 100 6.48 6.47 0.16
N VAL A 101 5.35 6.97 -0.35
CA VAL A 101 5.28 8.29 -1.00
C VAL A 101 5.57 9.42 0.00
N THR A 102 5.20 9.22 1.27
CA THR A 102 5.38 10.21 2.34
C THR A 102 6.71 10.06 3.08
N GLU A 103 7.54 9.08 2.70
CA GLU A 103 8.76 8.66 3.41
C GLU A 103 8.54 8.21 4.86
N ILE A 104 7.31 8.21 5.37
CA ILE A 104 6.99 7.75 6.73
C ILE A 104 7.45 6.30 6.90
N TYR A 105 7.25 5.47 5.88
CA TYR A 105 7.68 4.07 5.90
C TYR A 105 9.19 3.94 6.05
N ASP A 106 9.99 4.85 5.51
CA ASP A 106 11.46 4.82 5.67
C ASP A 106 11.91 5.14 7.10
N TYR A 107 11.23 6.09 7.75
CA TYR A 107 11.43 6.32 9.18
C TYR A 107 10.99 5.12 10.02
N LEU A 108 9.88 4.47 9.66
CA LEU A 108 9.44 3.25 10.34
C LEU A 108 10.47 2.12 10.17
N ARG A 109 11.02 1.92 8.97
CA ARG A 109 12.09 0.93 8.74
C ARG A 109 13.31 1.22 9.62
N LEU A 110 13.68 2.49 9.77
CA LEU A 110 14.77 2.89 10.65
C LEU A 110 14.43 2.66 12.12
N LEU A 111 13.21 3.00 12.55
CA LEU A 111 12.72 2.79 13.92
C LEU A 111 12.78 1.31 14.31
N TYR A 112 12.22 0.43 13.47
CA TYR A 112 12.19 -1.01 13.74
C TYR A 112 13.58 -1.65 13.68
N ALA A 113 14.49 -1.13 12.84
CA ALA A 113 15.87 -1.59 12.83
C ALA A 113 16.66 -1.19 14.09
N ARG A 114 16.39 0.00 14.65
CA ARG A 114 17.19 0.54 15.78
C ARG A 114 16.59 0.26 17.16
N ALA A 115 15.27 0.25 17.28
CA ALA A 115 14.55 0.10 18.54
C ALA A 115 13.65 -1.15 18.59
N GLY A 116 13.59 -1.93 17.51
CA GLY A 116 12.78 -3.14 17.43
C GLY A 116 13.30 -4.28 18.31
N THR A 117 12.38 -5.02 18.91
CA THR A 117 12.65 -6.27 19.60
C THR A 117 12.20 -7.43 18.71
N PRO A 118 13.12 -8.24 18.19
CA PRO A 118 12.80 -9.41 17.37
C PRO A 118 12.19 -10.51 18.24
N ARG A 119 11.24 -11.26 17.70
CA ARG A 119 10.58 -12.40 18.35
C ARG A 119 10.59 -13.62 17.44
N CYS A 120 10.57 -14.80 18.05
CA CYS A 120 10.36 -16.04 17.30
C CYS A 120 8.94 -16.05 16.68
N PRO A 121 8.79 -16.27 15.36
CA PRO A 121 7.47 -16.35 14.73
C PRO A 121 6.56 -17.44 15.32
N ASP A 122 7.14 -18.56 15.75
CA ASP A 122 6.39 -19.72 16.24
C ASP A 122 6.14 -19.68 17.76
N HIS A 123 7.11 -19.19 18.54
CA HIS A 123 7.08 -19.25 20.01
C HIS A 123 6.82 -17.89 20.68
N GLY A 124 6.92 -16.77 19.97
CA GLY A 124 6.72 -15.42 20.51
C GLY A 124 7.79 -14.93 21.49
N ILE A 125 8.87 -15.69 21.69
CA ILE A 125 9.96 -15.36 22.63
C ILE A 125 10.86 -14.29 22.01
N ASP A 126 11.28 -13.31 22.83
CA ASP A 126 12.22 -12.26 22.42
C ASP A 126 13.60 -12.85 22.06
N LEU A 127 14.13 -12.47 20.90
CA LEU A 127 15.40 -12.93 20.34
C LEU A 127 16.50 -11.91 20.61
N SER A 128 16.85 -11.70 21.87
CA SER A 128 17.97 -10.80 22.21
C SER A 128 19.31 -11.48 21.94
N ALA A 129 20.11 -10.97 20.99
CA ALA A 129 21.54 -11.26 20.99
C ALA A 129 22.27 -10.37 21.98
N GLN A 130 23.13 -10.98 22.76
CA GLN A 130 23.98 -10.30 23.73
C GLN A 130 25.44 -10.59 23.41
N THR A 131 26.30 -9.63 23.71
CA THR A 131 27.74 -9.85 23.74
C THR A 131 28.12 -10.60 25.01
N VAL A 132 29.25 -11.33 25.01
CA VAL A 132 29.73 -12.03 26.20
C VAL A 132 29.83 -11.07 27.40
N SER A 133 30.35 -9.87 27.20
CA SER A 133 30.41 -8.83 28.25
C SER A 133 29.03 -8.51 28.84
N GLN A 134 28.00 -8.33 28.01
CA GLN A 134 26.64 -8.08 28.48
C GLN A 134 26.05 -9.28 29.23
N MET A 135 26.36 -10.50 28.81
CA MET A 135 25.95 -11.72 29.52
C MET A 135 26.58 -11.77 30.92
N VAL A 136 27.88 -11.48 31.02
CA VAL A 136 28.61 -11.42 32.28
C VAL A 136 28.04 -10.33 33.19
N ASP A 137 27.84 -9.11 32.67
CA ASP A 137 27.25 -7.99 33.42
C ASP A 137 25.86 -8.34 33.98
N GLN A 138 25.06 -9.10 33.24
CA GLN A 138 23.75 -9.53 33.68
C GLN A 138 23.82 -10.58 34.81
N VAL A 139 24.80 -11.49 34.76
CA VAL A 139 25.03 -12.47 35.85
C VAL A 139 25.57 -11.78 37.10
N LEU A 140 26.45 -10.78 36.95
CA LEU A 140 27.00 -10.01 38.08
C LEU A 140 25.98 -9.13 38.80
N LYS A 141 24.81 -8.87 38.18
CA LYS A 141 23.67 -8.20 38.84
C LYS A 141 22.89 -9.10 39.79
N LEU A 142 23.12 -10.41 39.79
CA LEU A 142 22.50 -11.32 40.75
C LEU A 142 23.09 -11.09 42.16
N PRO A 143 22.33 -11.39 43.23
CA PRO A 143 22.82 -11.25 44.60
C PRO A 143 24.13 -12.01 44.81
N GLU A 144 25.06 -11.40 45.55
CA GLU A 144 26.33 -12.01 45.86
C GLU A 144 26.14 -13.35 46.60
N GLY A 145 26.90 -14.37 46.21
CA GLY A 145 26.82 -15.72 46.79
C GLY A 145 25.80 -16.66 46.11
N THR A 146 25.00 -16.15 45.15
CA THR A 146 24.06 -16.97 44.36
C THR A 146 24.80 -18.07 43.61
N ALA A 147 24.40 -19.34 43.80
CA ALA A 147 25.00 -20.47 43.11
C ALA A 147 24.39 -20.64 41.72
N VAL A 148 25.23 -20.54 40.68
CA VAL A 148 24.81 -20.63 39.28
C VAL A 148 25.58 -21.74 38.56
N THR A 149 24.88 -22.43 37.67
CA THR A 149 25.46 -23.45 36.79
C THR A 149 25.30 -22.99 35.35
N LEU A 150 26.43 -22.81 34.64
CA LEU A 150 26.43 -22.49 33.23
C LEU A 150 26.39 -23.77 32.40
N LEU A 151 25.45 -23.80 31.46
CA LEU A 151 25.09 -24.96 30.66
C LEU A 151 25.15 -24.60 29.17
N ALA A 152 25.70 -25.50 28.36
CA ALA A 152 25.68 -25.41 26.92
C ALA A 152 24.65 -26.41 26.37
N PRO A 153 23.47 -25.97 25.88
CA PRO A 153 22.48 -26.86 25.28
C PRO A 153 22.97 -27.36 23.93
N VAL A 154 23.47 -28.60 23.89
CA VAL A 154 24.00 -29.21 22.67
C VAL A 154 22.88 -29.91 21.89
N VAL A 155 21.90 -30.48 22.62
CA VAL A 155 20.70 -31.09 22.04
C VAL A 155 19.47 -30.56 22.76
N SER A 156 18.43 -30.17 22.03
CA SER A 156 17.15 -29.70 22.58
C SER A 156 16.00 -30.40 21.87
N GLU A 157 15.21 -31.18 22.61
CA GLU A 157 13.97 -31.84 22.13
C GLU A 157 14.14 -32.68 20.84
N ARG A 158 15.27 -33.37 20.66
CA ARG A 158 15.54 -34.22 19.49
C ARG A 158 15.51 -35.71 19.84
N LYS A 159 14.94 -36.51 18.94
CA LYS A 159 14.94 -37.97 19.06
C LYS A 159 16.31 -38.55 18.73
N GLY A 160 16.73 -39.58 19.45
CA GLY A 160 17.97 -40.30 19.22
C GLY A 160 18.70 -40.66 20.52
N GLU A 161 19.60 -41.63 20.43
CA GLU A 161 20.40 -42.10 21.58
C GLU A 161 21.59 -41.17 21.86
N HIS A 162 22.00 -40.35 20.88
CA HIS A 162 23.05 -39.32 20.97
C HIS A 162 24.39 -39.80 21.57
N ALA A 163 24.70 -41.11 21.47
CA ALA A 163 25.88 -41.72 22.07
C ALA A 163 27.21 -41.17 21.52
N GLU A 164 27.28 -40.91 20.22
CA GLU A 164 28.45 -40.30 19.57
C GLU A 164 28.75 -38.89 20.12
N LEU A 165 27.70 -38.07 20.26
CA LEU A 165 27.79 -36.71 20.79
C LEU A 165 28.18 -36.70 22.28
N LEU A 166 27.69 -37.65 23.07
CA LEU A 166 28.15 -37.84 24.44
C LEU A 166 29.63 -38.30 24.48
N GLY A 167 30.05 -39.19 23.59
CA GLY A 167 31.45 -39.58 23.44
C GLY A 167 32.37 -38.40 23.12
N ASP A 168 31.95 -37.52 22.21
CA ASP A 168 32.69 -36.31 21.84
C ASP A 168 32.83 -35.33 23.01
N LEU A 169 31.77 -35.14 23.79
CA LEU A 169 31.82 -34.31 25.01
C LEU A 169 32.77 -34.90 26.06
N ALA A 170 32.81 -36.22 26.20
CA ALA A 170 33.72 -36.89 27.13
C ALA A 170 35.18 -36.73 26.67
N GLY A 171 35.44 -36.88 25.36
CA GLY A 171 36.75 -36.67 24.75
C GLY A 171 37.26 -35.23 24.85
N GLN A 172 36.36 -34.25 24.93
CA GLN A 172 36.68 -32.84 25.18
C GLN A 172 36.89 -32.51 26.67
N GLY A 173 36.73 -33.49 27.58
CA GLY A 173 37.00 -33.35 29.01
C GLY A 173 35.80 -32.90 29.85
N PHE A 174 34.57 -32.95 29.34
CA PHE A 174 33.38 -32.64 30.14
C PHE A 174 33.03 -33.81 31.07
N VAL A 175 33.02 -33.55 32.39
CA VAL A 175 32.76 -34.56 33.43
C VAL A 175 31.27 -34.73 33.73
N ARG A 176 30.45 -33.71 33.45
CA ARG A 176 29.03 -33.66 33.81
C ARG A 176 28.17 -33.13 32.69
N VAL A 177 26.98 -33.72 32.55
CA VAL A 177 25.96 -33.34 31.56
C VAL A 177 24.60 -33.36 32.22
N ARG A 178 23.71 -32.45 31.83
CA ARG A 178 22.31 -32.47 32.22
C ARG A 178 21.49 -33.11 31.10
N VAL A 179 20.86 -34.25 31.37
CA VAL A 179 19.95 -34.93 30.45
C VAL A 179 18.55 -34.90 31.02
N ASP A 180 17.58 -34.42 30.23
CA ASP A 180 16.17 -34.33 30.59
C ASP A 180 15.92 -33.71 31.98
N GLY A 181 16.71 -32.67 32.31
CA GLY A 181 16.62 -31.91 33.55
C GLY A 181 17.40 -32.49 34.74
N ARG A 182 18.01 -33.68 34.62
CA ARG A 182 18.84 -34.29 35.69
C ARG A 182 20.32 -34.25 35.33
N VAL A 183 21.16 -33.88 36.30
CA VAL A 183 22.62 -33.87 36.08
C VAL A 183 23.17 -35.26 36.34
N HIS A 184 23.90 -35.78 35.35
CA HIS A 184 24.59 -37.06 35.37
C HIS A 184 26.10 -36.82 35.25
N GLU A 185 26.89 -37.70 35.87
CA GLU A 185 28.32 -37.79 35.61
C GLU A 185 28.56 -38.64 34.37
N MET A 186 29.61 -38.32 33.61
CA MET A 186 29.87 -38.94 32.30
C MET A 186 30.04 -40.47 32.38
N GLU A 187 30.56 -40.96 33.51
CA GLU A 187 30.75 -42.38 33.80
C GLU A 187 29.45 -43.11 34.19
N ALA A 188 28.40 -42.36 34.54
CA ALA A 188 27.12 -42.87 35.04
C ALA A 188 25.93 -42.31 34.25
N LEU A 189 26.04 -42.32 32.92
CA LEU A 189 24.97 -41.90 32.01
C LEU A 189 23.88 -42.99 31.89
N PRO A 190 22.59 -42.61 31.94
CA PRO A 190 21.51 -43.54 31.64
C PRO A 190 21.47 -43.87 30.14
N GLU A 191 21.04 -45.09 29.77
CA GLU A 191 20.74 -45.42 28.38
C GLU A 191 19.57 -44.56 27.87
N LEU A 192 19.80 -43.84 26.77
CA LEU A 192 18.81 -42.96 26.13
C LEU A 192 18.02 -43.74 25.07
N ASP A 193 16.70 -43.53 25.02
CA ASP A 193 15.80 -44.23 24.11
C ASP A 193 15.76 -43.54 22.74
N ALA A 194 16.17 -44.25 21.69
CA ALA A 194 16.16 -43.75 20.30
C ALA A 194 14.82 -43.14 19.84
N ARG A 195 13.69 -43.60 20.40
CA ARG A 195 12.34 -43.18 19.98
C ARG A 195 11.81 -41.98 20.75
N ARG A 196 12.42 -41.62 21.89
CA ARG A 196 12.04 -40.49 22.74
C ARG A 196 12.86 -39.25 22.40
N LYS A 197 12.27 -38.08 22.63
CA LYS A 197 12.98 -36.81 22.51
C LYS A 197 13.78 -36.58 23.78
N HIS A 198 15.04 -36.18 23.62
CA HIS A 198 15.95 -35.89 24.72
C HIS A 198 16.48 -34.46 24.62
N THR A 199 16.77 -33.86 25.77
CA THR A 199 17.46 -32.58 25.90
C THR A 199 18.77 -32.81 26.66
N ILE A 200 19.91 -32.49 26.01
CA ILE A 200 21.26 -32.73 26.52
C ILE A 200 22.01 -31.40 26.60
N GLU A 201 22.47 -31.07 27.79
CA GLU A 201 23.18 -29.82 28.07
C GLU A 201 24.50 -30.11 28.78
N ALA A 202 25.63 -29.71 28.20
CA ALA A 202 26.93 -29.88 28.82
C ALA A 202 27.09 -28.88 29.98
N VAL A 203 27.58 -29.34 31.14
CA VAL A 203 27.87 -28.46 32.28
C VAL A 203 29.23 -27.83 32.07
N VAL A 204 29.24 -26.54 31.74
CA VAL A 204 30.48 -25.81 31.40
C VAL A 204 31.18 -25.28 32.64
N ASP A 205 30.44 -24.66 33.56
CA ASP A 205 31.01 -24.19 34.83
C ASP A 205 29.96 -24.17 35.95
N ARG A 206 30.44 -24.23 37.20
CA ARG A 206 29.65 -24.02 38.43
C ARG A 206 30.38 -23.05 39.32
N LEU A 207 29.71 -21.95 39.66
CA LEU A 207 30.32 -20.87 40.42
C LEU A 207 29.29 -20.16 41.29
N ARG A 208 29.79 -19.41 42.28
CA ARG A 208 28.99 -18.48 43.07
C ARG A 208 29.25 -17.07 42.57
N VAL A 209 28.20 -16.29 42.39
CA VAL A 209 28.30 -14.91 41.89
C VAL A 209 29.09 -14.06 42.88
N ARG A 210 30.21 -13.49 42.42
CA ARG A 210 31.10 -12.58 43.14
C ARG A 210 31.73 -11.59 42.15
N PRO A 211 32.20 -10.41 42.59
CA PRO A 211 32.76 -9.41 41.69
C PRO A 211 34.04 -9.86 40.97
N ASP A 212 34.82 -10.76 41.58
CA ASP A 212 36.11 -11.25 41.10
C ASP A 212 36.01 -12.34 40.02
N VAL A 213 34.82 -12.93 39.80
CA VAL A 213 34.64 -14.03 38.85
C VAL A 213 34.32 -13.60 37.41
N ALA A 214 34.37 -12.29 37.12
CA ALA A 214 33.97 -11.73 35.82
C ALA A 214 34.74 -12.33 34.62
N GLN A 215 36.07 -12.44 34.73
CA GLN A 215 36.92 -12.99 33.67
C GLN A 215 36.64 -14.48 33.43
N ARG A 216 36.49 -15.26 34.51
CA ARG A 216 36.15 -16.68 34.45
C ARG A 216 34.78 -16.93 33.83
N LEU A 217 33.80 -16.09 34.18
CA LEU A 217 32.46 -16.12 33.58
C LEU A 217 32.53 -15.84 32.07
N ALA A 218 33.34 -14.88 31.62
CA ALA A 218 33.51 -14.58 30.20
C ALA A 218 34.07 -15.78 29.41
N GLU A 219 35.14 -16.42 29.91
CA GLU A 219 35.73 -17.62 29.30
C GLU A 219 34.74 -18.80 29.24
N SER A 220 33.92 -18.94 30.30
CA SER A 220 32.89 -19.96 30.39
C SER A 220 31.75 -19.71 29.41
N PHE A 221 31.31 -18.46 29.25
CA PHE A 221 30.33 -18.08 28.22
C PHE A 221 30.87 -18.32 26.81
N GLU A 222 32.13 -17.97 26.52
CA GLU A 222 32.74 -18.27 25.22
C GLU A 222 32.76 -19.76 24.91
N THR A 223 33.13 -20.58 25.90
CA THR A 223 33.11 -22.04 25.79
C THR A 223 31.69 -22.54 25.54
N ALA A 224 30.72 -22.11 26.35
CA ALA A 224 29.33 -22.53 26.24
C ALA A 224 28.70 -22.17 24.88
N LEU A 225 28.93 -20.95 24.40
CA LEU A 225 28.43 -20.47 23.12
C LEU A 225 29.09 -21.21 21.94
N ARG A 226 30.36 -21.59 22.04
CA ARG A 226 31.08 -22.34 21.00
C ARG A 226 30.53 -23.76 20.88
N LEU A 227 30.27 -24.42 22.00
CA LEU A 227 29.74 -25.79 22.03
C LEU A 227 28.30 -25.91 21.53
N SER A 228 27.43 -24.95 21.84
CA SER A 228 26.00 -24.98 21.50
C SER A 228 25.66 -24.27 20.17
N GLY A 229 26.65 -23.67 19.50
CA GLY A 229 26.41 -22.86 18.30
C GLY A 229 25.77 -21.48 18.57
N GLY A 230 25.90 -20.96 19.79
CA GLY A 230 25.56 -19.59 20.15
C GLY A 230 24.47 -19.43 21.22
N ILE A 231 24.22 -20.45 22.05
CA ILE A 231 23.24 -20.41 23.16
C ILE A 231 23.90 -20.83 24.48
N ALA A 232 23.68 -20.11 25.56
CA ALA A 232 24.09 -20.55 26.89
C ALA A 232 22.87 -20.50 27.82
N ARG A 233 22.77 -21.45 28.75
CA ARG A 233 21.72 -21.48 29.77
C ARG A 233 22.38 -21.37 31.14
N LEU A 234 21.81 -20.57 32.01
CA LEU A 234 22.27 -20.41 33.38
C LEU A 234 21.17 -20.90 34.32
N ALA A 235 21.42 -22.01 35.00
CA ALA A 235 20.51 -22.53 36.01
C ALA A 235 20.90 -21.98 37.39
N VAL A 236 19.93 -21.42 38.11
CA VAL A 236 20.11 -20.87 39.46
C VAL A 236 19.66 -21.92 40.48
N ALA A 237 20.58 -22.36 41.36
CA ALA A 237 20.35 -23.53 42.20
C ALA A 237 19.38 -23.29 43.37
N GLU A 238 19.28 -22.06 43.88
CA GLU A 238 18.37 -21.68 44.97
C GLU A 238 17.90 -20.24 44.78
N ALA A 239 16.57 -20.02 44.77
CA ALA A 239 16.01 -18.70 44.94
C ALA A 239 16.30 -18.26 46.37
N ALA A 240 17.26 -17.35 46.56
CA ALA A 240 17.55 -16.79 47.87
C ALA A 240 16.26 -16.17 48.43
N ALA A 241 15.72 -16.78 49.49
CA ALA A 241 14.63 -16.26 50.29
C ALA A 241 15.17 -15.04 51.08
N GLY A 242 15.30 -13.91 50.41
CA GLY A 242 15.84 -12.68 50.99
C GLY A 242 15.74 -11.53 50.00
N GLY A 243 14.57 -10.88 49.96
CA GLY A 243 14.37 -9.61 49.25
C GLY A 243 13.51 -9.69 47.99
N GLY A 244 12.21 -9.96 48.15
CA GLY A 244 11.10 -9.45 47.33
C GLY A 244 11.10 -9.51 45.79
N HIS A 245 12.09 -10.11 45.12
CA HIS A 245 12.16 -10.22 43.66
C HIS A 245 12.28 -11.70 43.28
N GLU A 246 11.29 -12.23 42.57
CA GLU A 246 11.34 -13.58 42.00
C GLU A 246 12.46 -13.66 40.96
N ILE A 247 13.54 -14.36 41.29
CA ILE A 247 14.62 -14.64 40.34
C ILE A 247 14.20 -15.82 39.45
N PRO A 248 14.26 -15.71 38.12
CA PRO A 248 13.98 -16.82 37.22
C PRO A 248 14.90 -18.01 37.53
N ARG A 249 14.34 -19.23 37.65
CA ARG A 249 15.13 -20.46 37.92
C ARG A 249 16.15 -20.76 36.82
N GLU A 250 15.89 -20.29 35.60
CA GLU A 250 16.80 -20.41 34.47
C GLU A 250 16.83 -19.11 33.64
N LEU A 251 18.02 -18.68 33.25
CA LEU A 251 18.25 -17.59 32.30
C LEU A 251 18.85 -18.16 31.02
N VAL A 252 18.35 -17.72 29.86
CA VAL A 252 18.88 -18.13 28.56
C VAL A 252 19.57 -16.95 27.92
N PHE A 253 20.80 -17.17 27.48
CA PHE A 253 21.64 -16.21 26.78
C PHE A 253 21.87 -16.69 25.35
N SER A 254 21.90 -15.77 24.38
CA SER A 254 22.28 -16.11 23.01
C SER A 254 23.21 -15.06 22.43
N SER A 255 24.24 -15.51 21.71
CA SER A 255 25.13 -14.63 20.94
C SER A 255 24.58 -14.34 19.54
N ARG A 256 23.49 -15.00 19.14
CA ARG A 256 22.78 -14.81 17.88
C ARG A 256 21.33 -14.42 18.16
N HIS A 257 20.63 -13.81 17.20
CA HIS A 257 19.20 -13.56 17.32
C HIS A 257 18.42 -14.88 17.11
N ALA A 258 18.70 -15.90 17.93
CA ALA A 258 18.24 -17.27 17.72
C ALA A 258 17.26 -17.72 18.81
N CYS A 259 16.22 -18.45 18.39
CA CYS A 259 15.20 -18.98 19.28
C CYS A 259 15.76 -20.21 20.03
N PRO A 260 15.67 -20.24 21.37
CA PRO A 260 16.19 -21.37 22.15
C PRO A 260 15.33 -22.64 22.11
N VAL A 261 14.16 -22.59 21.45
CA VAL A 261 13.23 -23.73 21.34
C VAL A 261 13.33 -24.41 19.97
N CYS A 262 13.17 -23.66 18.88
CA CYS A 262 13.22 -24.22 17.52
C CYS A 262 14.51 -23.96 16.75
N GLY A 263 15.46 -23.18 17.31
CA GLY A 263 16.70 -22.82 16.62
C GLY A 263 16.52 -21.80 15.48
N TYR A 264 15.32 -21.22 15.32
CA TYR A 264 15.08 -20.15 14.34
C TYR A 264 16.02 -18.97 14.59
N SER A 265 16.85 -18.62 13.60
CA SER A 265 17.75 -17.46 13.68
C SER A 265 17.23 -16.33 12.81
N MET A 266 17.17 -15.13 13.38
CA MET A 266 16.79 -13.92 12.65
C MET A 266 18.03 -13.28 12.00
N PRO A 267 17.90 -12.77 10.75
CA PRO A 267 18.93 -11.93 10.14
C PRO A 267 19.18 -10.64 10.95
N PRO A 268 20.33 -9.97 10.76
CA PRO A 268 20.60 -8.68 11.38
C PRO A 268 19.49 -7.65 11.10
N LEU A 269 19.14 -6.88 12.14
CA LEU A 269 18.10 -5.85 12.08
C LEU A 269 18.60 -4.61 11.34
N GLU A 270 18.61 -4.70 10.02
CA GLU A 270 18.93 -3.58 9.14
C GLU A 270 17.65 -2.98 8.52
N PRO A 271 17.62 -1.67 8.19
CA PRO A 271 16.45 -1.06 7.55
C PRO A 271 16.00 -1.73 6.24
N LYS A 272 16.90 -2.46 5.55
CA LYS A 272 16.57 -3.24 4.34
C LYS A 272 15.66 -4.44 4.62
N LEU A 273 15.75 -5.03 5.82
CA LEU A 273 14.90 -6.14 6.24
C LEU A 273 13.42 -5.74 6.30
N PHE A 274 13.14 -4.46 6.59
CA PHE A 274 11.79 -3.92 6.67
C PHE A 274 11.27 -3.36 5.34
N SER A 275 12.03 -3.51 4.25
CA SER A 275 11.63 -3.05 2.92
C SER A 275 11.04 -4.18 2.11
N PHE A 276 9.77 -4.06 1.71
CA PHE A 276 9.16 -4.97 0.73
C PHE A 276 9.66 -4.73 -0.70
N ASN A 277 10.43 -3.65 -0.95
CA ASN A 277 11.13 -3.42 -2.22
C ASN A 277 12.51 -4.08 -2.28
N SER A 278 12.99 -4.64 -1.16
CA SER A 278 14.25 -5.37 -1.10
C SER A 278 13.98 -6.87 -0.94
N PRO A 279 14.71 -7.74 -1.68
CA PRO A 279 14.57 -9.19 -1.51
C PRO A 279 14.80 -9.68 -0.07
N ALA A 280 15.60 -8.96 0.72
CA ALA A 280 15.86 -9.29 2.13
C ALA A 280 14.59 -9.15 3.02
N GLY A 281 13.70 -8.22 2.68
CA GLY A 281 12.50 -7.91 3.45
C GLY A 281 11.19 -8.33 2.79
N ALA A 282 11.21 -8.59 1.49
CA ALA A 282 10.03 -8.96 0.71
C ALA A 282 9.48 -10.34 1.10
N CYS A 283 8.16 -10.49 1.04
CA CYS A 283 7.53 -11.80 1.13
C CYS A 283 7.92 -12.66 -0.09
N PRO A 284 8.44 -13.89 0.10
CA PRO A 284 8.89 -14.72 -1.02
C PRO A 284 7.74 -15.20 -1.93
N GLY A 285 6.51 -15.31 -1.41
CA GLY A 285 5.36 -15.78 -2.20
C GLY A 285 4.78 -14.74 -3.17
N CYS A 286 4.98 -13.45 -2.92
CA CYS A 286 4.45 -12.37 -3.77
C CYS A 286 5.49 -11.34 -4.17
N ASP A 287 6.77 -11.59 -3.89
CA ASP A 287 7.90 -10.68 -4.15
C ASP A 287 7.65 -9.24 -3.66
N GLY A 288 7.01 -9.11 -2.49
CA GLY A 288 6.71 -7.81 -1.88
C GLY A 288 5.52 -7.05 -2.47
N LEU A 289 4.73 -7.64 -3.38
CA LEU A 289 3.50 -7.03 -3.89
C LEU A 289 2.37 -7.04 -2.86
N GLY A 290 2.32 -8.08 -2.00
CA GLY A 290 1.26 -8.30 -1.01
C GLY A 290 -0.03 -8.88 -1.59
N VAL A 291 -0.17 -8.83 -2.90
CA VAL A 291 -1.26 -9.47 -3.65
C VAL A 291 -0.70 -10.53 -4.58
N GLU A 292 -1.54 -11.48 -4.97
CA GLU A 292 -1.24 -12.44 -6.01
C GLU A 292 -2.38 -12.47 -7.03
N GLU A 293 -2.01 -12.56 -8.29
CA GLU A 293 -2.94 -12.84 -9.39
C GLU A 293 -3.26 -14.33 -9.38
N PHE A 294 -4.54 -14.66 -9.48
CA PHE A 294 -5.01 -16.04 -9.54
C PHE A 294 -6.16 -16.14 -10.54
N PHE A 295 -6.35 -17.32 -11.12
CA PHE A 295 -7.54 -17.56 -11.94
C PHE A 295 -8.75 -17.66 -11.03
N ASP A 296 -9.63 -16.67 -11.13
CA ASP A 296 -10.84 -16.59 -10.32
C ASP A 296 -11.90 -17.54 -10.91
N PRO A 297 -12.39 -18.54 -10.15
CA PRO A 297 -13.46 -19.43 -10.60
C PRO A 297 -14.67 -18.69 -11.18
N GLN A 298 -15.05 -17.57 -10.57
CA GLN A 298 -16.21 -16.78 -11.01
C GLN A 298 -15.96 -16.07 -12.35
N ARG A 299 -14.70 -15.73 -12.66
CA ARG A 299 -14.32 -15.13 -13.96
C ARG A 299 -14.15 -16.18 -15.05
N VAL A 300 -13.69 -17.39 -14.68
CA VAL A 300 -13.49 -18.51 -15.62
C VAL A 300 -14.82 -19.11 -16.08
N VAL A 301 -15.83 -19.18 -15.19
CA VAL A 301 -17.19 -19.63 -15.52
C VAL A 301 -18.01 -18.45 -16.04
N ILE A 302 -17.92 -18.21 -17.35
CA ILE A 302 -18.50 -17.03 -18.01
C ILE A 302 -20.04 -17.07 -17.99
N HIS A 303 -20.62 -18.25 -18.22
CA HIS A 303 -22.05 -18.43 -18.37
C HIS A 303 -22.57 -19.53 -17.42
N PRO A 304 -22.76 -19.21 -16.13
CA PRO A 304 -23.09 -20.22 -15.11
C PRO A 304 -24.51 -20.83 -15.26
N HIS A 305 -25.35 -20.23 -16.10
CA HIS A 305 -26.68 -20.72 -16.48
C HIS A 305 -26.64 -21.67 -17.70
N LEU A 306 -25.51 -21.77 -18.39
CA LEU A 306 -25.30 -22.77 -19.44
C LEU A 306 -24.69 -24.04 -18.85
N SER A 307 -24.84 -25.14 -19.59
CA SER A 307 -24.14 -26.38 -19.28
C SER A 307 -22.66 -26.30 -19.65
N LEU A 308 -21.84 -27.21 -19.10
CA LEU A 308 -20.43 -27.33 -19.49
C LEU A 308 -20.30 -27.57 -21.00
N ALA A 309 -21.11 -28.49 -21.53
CA ALA A 309 -21.16 -28.78 -22.96
C ALA A 309 -21.62 -27.56 -23.80
N GLY A 310 -22.48 -26.71 -23.22
CA GLY A 310 -23.03 -25.51 -23.82
C GLY A 310 -22.14 -24.27 -23.76
N GLY A 311 -20.96 -24.35 -23.14
CA GLY A 311 -20.02 -23.21 -23.09
C GLY A 311 -20.02 -22.42 -21.79
N ALA A 312 -20.37 -23.05 -20.65
CA ALA A 312 -20.24 -22.41 -19.34
C ALA A 312 -18.80 -21.90 -19.08
N ILE A 313 -17.80 -22.67 -19.52
CA ILE A 313 -16.37 -22.32 -19.47
C ILE A 313 -15.84 -22.31 -20.90
N ARG A 314 -15.32 -21.16 -21.35
CA ARG A 314 -14.85 -20.99 -22.73
C ARG A 314 -13.72 -21.96 -23.07
N GLY A 315 -13.89 -22.70 -24.16
CA GLY A 315 -12.88 -23.64 -24.65
C GLY A 315 -12.90 -25.00 -23.95
N TRP A 316 -13.74 -25.18 -22.92
CA TRP A 316 -14.03 -26.44 -22.26
C TRP A 316 -15.43 -26.94 -22.63
N ASP A 317 -15.78 -26.78 -23.91
CA ASP A 317 -17.10 -27.03 -24.49
C ASP A 317 -17.00 -27.93 -25.74
N ARG A 318 -18.14 -28.24 -26.37
CA ARG A 318 -18.19 -29.11 -27.57
C ARG A 318 -17.34 -28.64 -28.75
N ARG A 319 -16.98 -27.36 -28.83
CA ARG A 319 -16.14 -26.81 -29.91
C ARG A 319 -14.69 -27.26 -29.76
N ASN A 320 -14.26 -27.62 -28.56
CA ASN A 320 -12.93 -28.17 -28.30
C ASN A 320 -13.01 -29.67 -27.97
N GLN A 321 -12.94 -30.49 -29.01
CA GLN A 321 -13.10 -31.94 -28.91
C GLN A 321 -12.18 -32.59 -27.87
N HIS A 322 -10.95 -32.08 -27.70
CA HIS A 322 -9.98 -32.65 -26.77
C HIS A 322 -10.42 -32.48 -25.30
N TYR A 323 -10.74 -31.26 -24.88
CA TYR A 323 -11.20 -31.01 -23.51
C TYR A 323 -12.61 -31.57 -23.28
N PHE A 324 -13.46 -31.60 -24.31
CA PHE A 324 -14.78 -32.18 -24.21
C PHE A 324 -14.73 -33.69 -23.90
N GLU A 325 -13.86 -34.46 -24.59
CA GLU A 325 -13.65 -35.89 -24.29
C GLU A 325 -13.13 -36.10 -22.86
N MET A 326 -12.32 -35.18 -22.31
CA MET A 326 -11.87 -35.24 -20.92
C MET A 326 -13.01 -35.00 -19.92
N ILE A 327 -13.87 -34.01 -20.16
CA ILE A 327 -15.03 -33.74 -19.29
C ILE A 327 -16.00 -34.92 -19.30
N GLN A 328 -16.21 -35.57 -20.46
CA GLN A 328 -17.04 -36.78 -20.55
C GLN A 328 -16.48 -37.93 -19.71
N ALA A 329 -15.17 -38.11 -19.69
CA ALA A 329 -14.52 -39.11 -18.85
C ALA A 329 -14.72 -38.81 -17.35
N LEU A 330 -14.57 -37.53 -16.96
CA LEU A 330 -14.83 -37.08 -15.58
C LEU A 330 -16.29 -37.27 -15.17
N ALA A 331 -17.22 -36.91 -16.03
CA ALA A 331 -18.67 -37.07 -15.83
C ALA A 331 -19.04 -38.54 -15.57
N LYS A 332 -18.46 -39.46 -16.34
CA LYS A 332 -18.65 -40.90 -16.16
C LYS A 332 -18.03 -41.42 -14.85
N HIS A 333 -16.87 -40.90 -14.46
CA HIS A 333 -16.14 -41.35 -13.26
C HIS A 333 -16.78 -40.84 -11.96
N TYR A 334 -17.15 -39.57 -11.92
CA TYR A 334 -17.71 -38.91 -10.73
C TYR A 334 -19.25 -38.87 -10.70
N GLY A 335 -19.92 -39.27 -11.77
CA GLY A 335 -21.38 -39.42 -11.81
C GLY A 335 -22.15 -38.10 -11.87
N PHE A 336 -21.71 -37.15 -12.71
CA PHE A 336 -22.45 -35.91 -12.98
C PHE A 336 -22.83 -35.79 -14.47
N ASP A 337 -23.88 -35.04 -14.78
CA ASP A 337 -24.31 -34.80 -16.16
C ASP A 337 -23.69 -33.51 -16.72
N ILE A 338 -23.13 -33.60 -17.93
CA ILE A 338 -22.46 -32.49 -18.62
C ILE A 338 -23.43 -31.49 -19.24
N GLU A 339 -24.70 -31.88 -19.42
CA GLU A 339 -25.76 -31.04 -19.97
C GLU A 339 -26.52 -30.25 -18.89
N THR A 340 -26.26 -30.54 -17.61
CA THR A 340 -26.80 -29.78 -16.49
C THR A 340 -26.15 -28.39 -16.43
N PRO A 341 -26.93 -27.30 -16.20
CA PRO A 341 -26.38 -25.96 -15.96
C PRO A 341 -25.32 -25.95 -14.86
N TRP A 342 -24.27 -25.15 -15.01
CA TRP A 342 -23.16 -25.12 -14.04
C TRP A 342 -23.62 -24.89 -12.59
N THR A 343 -24.60 -24.01 -12.39
CA THR A 343 -25.18 -23.68 -11.07
C THR A 343 -25.91 -24.84 -10.39
N GLU A 344 -26.43 -25.79 -11.17
CA GLU A 344 -27.17 -26.97 -10.69
C GLU A 344 -26.26 -28.19 -10.52
N LEU A 345 -25.00 -28.12 -10.97
CA LEU A 345 -24.04 -29.20 -10.77
C LEU A 345 -23.75 -29.44 -9.29
N PRO A 346 -23.56 -30.71 -8.87
CA PRO A 346 -23.15 -31.02 -7.51
C PRO A 346 -21.84 -30.30 -7.11
N PRO A 347 -21.72 -29.80 -5.86
CA PRO A 347 -20.52 -29.07 -5.43
C PRO A 347 -19.21 -29.85 -5.59
N HIS A 348 -19.23 -31.17 -5.38
CA HIS A 348 -18.06 -32.02 -5.58
C HIS A 348 -17.61 -32.07 -7.05
N ALA A 349 -18.56 -32.06 -8.00
CA ALA A 349 -18.27 -32.06 -9.43
C ALA A 349 -17.63 -30.73 -9.85
N GLN A 350 -18.17 -29.59 -9.38
CA GLN A 350 -17.57 -28.28 -9.60
C GLN A 350 -16.13 -28.22 -9.06
N GLN A 351 -15.90 -28.78 -7.86
CA GLN A 351 -14.58 -28.79 -7.22
C GLN A 351 -13.55 -29.61 -8.00
N VAL A 352 -13.93 -30.82 -8.44
CA VAL A 352 -13.06 -31.68 -9.27
C VAL A 352 -12.76 -31.03 -10.62
N LEU A 353 -13.75 -30.40 -11.25
CA LEU A 353 -13.56 -29.70 -12.52
C LEU A 353 -12.60 -28.51 -12.39
N LEU A 354 -12.75 -27.68 -11.36
CA LEU A 354 -11.92 -26.49 -11.18
C LEU A 354 -10.52 -26.82 -10.66
N HIS A 355 -10.40 -27.69 -9.65
CA HIS A 355 -9.18 -27.91 -8.89
C HIS A 355 -8.48 -29.25 -9.18
N GLY A 356 -9.12 -30.14 -9.93
CA GLY A 356 -8.56 -31.44 -10.30
C GLY A 356 -8.99 -32.58 -9.38
N SER A 357 -8.57 -33.80 -9.72
CA SER A 357 -8.88 -35.03 -8.97
C SER A 357 -7.86 -35.35 -7.86
N GLY A 358 -6.91 -34.45 -7.61
CA GLY A 358 -5.82 -34.66 -6.65
C GLY A 358 -4.94 -35.86 -7.04
N ALA A 359 -4.86 -36.87 -6.17
CA ALA A 359 -4.10 -38.11 -6.42
C ALA A 359 -4.92 -39.20 -7.14
N GLU A 360 -6.23 -39.01 -7.30
CA GLU A 360 -7.11 -40.01 -7.89
C GLU A 360 -6.94 -40.06 -9.42
N ALA A 361 -6.65 -41.24 -9.95
CA ALA A 361 -6.36 -41.43 -11.37
C ALA A 361 -7.61 -41.84 -12.17
N VAL A 362 -7.99 -41.00 -13.13
CA VAL A 362 -9.15 -41.16 -14.01
C VAL A 362 -8.70 -41.72 -15.36
N GLU A 363 -9.54 -42.54 -16.00
CA GLU A 363 -9.27 -43.09 -17.33
C GLU A 363 -9.72 -42.11 -18.42
N PHE A 364 -8.76 -41.58 -19.17
CA PHE A 364 -8.99 -40.68 -20.30
C PHE A 364 -8.74 -41.39 -21.63
N GLY A 365 -9.66 -41.21 -22.59
CA GLY A 365 -9.48 -41.66 -23.96
C GLY A 365 -8.96 -40.53 -24.83
N TYR A 366 -7.80 -40.74 -25.46
CA TYR A 366 -7.20 -39.81 -26.41
C TYR A 366 -7.25 -40.37 -27.82
N ARG A 367 -7.49 -39.52 -28.81
CA ARG A 367 -7.27 -39.85 -30.22
C ARG A 367 -5.88 -39.40 -30.63
N ASP A 368 -5.08 -40.34 -31.11
CA ASP A 368 -3.79 -40.03 -31.71
C ASP A 368 -3.96 -39.44 -33.13
N SER A 369 -2.92 -38.80 -33.68
CA SER A 369 -2.95 -38.21 -35.03
C SER A 369 -3.25 -39.22 -36.15
N GLY A 370 -3.07 -40.51 -35.89
CA GLY A 370 -3.47 -41.62 -36.77
C GLY A 370 -4.87 -42.20 -36.53
N GLY A 371 -5.71 -41.56 -35.70
CA GLY A 371 -7.12 -41.95 -35.47
C GLY A 371 -7.32 -43.14 -34.51
N ARG A 372 -6.25 -43.75 -33.99
CA ARG A 372 -6.35 -44.81 -32.97
C ARG A 372 -6.67 -44.21 -31.60
N ARG A 373 -7.60 -44.84 -30.87
CA ARG A 373 -7.97 -44.45 -29.50
C ARG A 373 -7.02 -45.10 -28.49
N ALA A 374 -6.21 -44.29 -27.81
CA ALA A 374 -5.36 -44.71 -26.71
C ALA A 374 -6.01 -44.35 -25.38
N ARG A 375 -6.09 -45.29 -24.44
CA ARG A 375 -6.57 -45.04 -23.08
C ARG A 375 -5.37 -44.81 -22.17
N ARG A 376 -5.41 -43.74 -21.38
CA ARG A 376 -4.37 -43.44 -20.38
C ARG A 376 -5.05 -43.13 -19.05
N ARG A 377 -4.45 -43.64 -17.98
CA ARG A 377 -4.93 -43.40 -16.62
C ARG A 377 -3.98 -42.45 -15.93
N HIS A 378 -4.47 -41.28 -15.54
CA HIS A 378 -3.69 -40.28 -14.81
C HIS A 378 -4.64 -39.34 -14.04
N PRO A 379 -4.15 -38.62 -13.03
CA PRO A 379 -4.95 -37.61 -12.35
C PRO A 379 -5.30 -36.46 -13.30
N PHE A 380 -6.49 -35.89 -13.09
CA PHE A 380 -6.93 -34.67 -13.76
C PHE A 380 -6.32 -33.47 -13.05
N GLU A 381 -5.58 -32.64 -13.79
CA GLU A 381 -4.93 -31.46 -13.20
C GLU A 381 -5.92 -30.38 -12.75
N GLY A 382 -7.14 -30.33 -13.31
CA GLY A 382 -8.11 -29.27 -13.06
C GLY A 382 -8.04 -28.12 -14.07
N ILE A 383 -9.16 -27.44 -14.27
CA ILE A 383 -9.25 -26.30 -15.20
C ILE A 383 -8.37 -25.13 -14.73
N LEU A 384 -8.39 -24.77 -13.44
CA LEU A 384 -7.62 -23.61 -12.94
C LEU A 384 -6.11 -23.87 -12.95
N PRO A 385 -5.60 -25.05 -12.54
CA PRO A 385 -4.18 -25.37 -12.70
C PRO A 385 -3.75 -25.41 -14.17
N ASN A 386 -4.60 -25.93 -15.07
CA ASN A 386 -4.33 -25.89 -16.52
C ASN A 386 -4.16 -24.45 -17.03
N LEU A 387 -5.11 -23.56 -16.71
CA LEU A 387 -5.04 -22.15 -17.12
C LEU A 387 -3.83 -21.44 -16.51
N THR A 388 -3.51 -21.72 -15.25
CA THR A 388 -2.33 -21.17 -14.55
C THR A 388 -1.03 -21.59 -15.24
N ARG A 389 -0.90 -22.88 -15.56
CA ARG A 389 0.27 -23.41 -16.28
C ARG A 389 0.38 -22.80 -17.67
N ARG A 390 -0.71 -22.77 -18.45
CA ARG A 390 -0.75 -22.15 -19.78
C ARG A 390 -0.36 -20.68 -19.73
N TYR A 391 -0.85 -19.91 -18.77
CA TYR A 391 -0.50 -18.49 -18.65
C TYR A 391 1.01 -18.26 -18.43
N ARG A 392 1.64 -19.11 -17.60
CA ARG A 392 3.08 -19.06 -17.31
C ARG A 392 3.93 -19.53 -18.49
N GLU A 393 3.55 -20.63 -19.13
CA GLU A 393 4.33 -21.28 -20.20
C GLU A 393 4.13 -20.65 -21.58
N THR A 394 3.03 -19.91 -21.82
CA THR A 394 2.74 -19.36 -23.14
C THR A 394 3.64 -18.16 -23.49
N GLU A 395 4.29 -18.22 -24.65
CA GLU A 395 5.09 -17.13 -25.21
C GLU A 395 4.27 -16.17 -26.10
N SER A 396 3.06 -16.57 -26.53
CA SER A 396 2.17 -15.74 -27.35
C SER A 396 1.54 -14.59 -26.54
N PRO A 397 1.76 -13.32 -26.90
CA PRO A 397 1.17 -12.19 -26.19
C PRO A 397 -0.36 -12.17 -26.28
N THR A 398 -0.93 -12.53 -27.43
CA THR A 398 -2.39 -12.57 -27.64
C THR A 398 -3.08 -13.57 -26.72
N VAL A 399 -2.52 -14.78 -26.58
CA VAL A 399 -3.08 -15.81 -25.70
C VAL A 399 -2.92 -15.40 -24.23
N ARG A 400 -1.79 -14.79 -23.87
CA ARG A 400 -1.57 -14.26 -22.52
C ARG A 400 -2.59 -13.17 -22.17
N GLU A 401 -2.88 -12.26 -23.10
CA GLU A 401 -3.88 -11.21 -22.92
C GLU A 401 -5.32 -11.76 -22.83
N GLU A 402 -5.66 -12.80 -23.61
CA GLU A 402 -6.95 -13.47 -23.50
C GLU A 402 -7.13 -14.14 -22.13
N LEU A 403 -6.10 -14.85 -21.65
CA LEU A 403 -6.11 -15.52 -20.35
C LEU A 403 -6.11 -14.53 -19.18
N ALA A 404 -5.42 -13.40 -19.31
CA ALA A 404 -5.36 -12.37 -18.28
C ALA A 404 -6.75 -11.82 -17.90
N ARG A 405 -7.73 -11.90 -18.80
CA ARG A 405 -9.12 -11.48 -18.53
C ARG A 405 -9.82 -12.32 -17.45
N TYR A 406 -9.29 -13.50 -17.15
CA TYR A 406 -9.83 -14.40 -16.11
C TYR A 406 -9.05 -14.31 -14.79
N LEU A 407 -7.97 -13.53 -14.74
CA LEU A 407 -7.23 -13.32 -13.50
C LEU A 407 -8.03 -12.39 -12.59
N GLY A 408 -8.22 -12.82 -11.34
CA GLY A 408 -8.58 -11.98 -10.22
C GLY A 408 -7.34 -11.67 -9.38
N VAL A 409 -7.48 -10.73 -8.44
CA VAL A 409 -6.43 -10.35 -7.50
C VAL A 409 -6.91 -10.70 -6.10
N ARG A 410 -6.07 -11.37 -5.31
CA ARG A 410 -6.34 -11.62 -3.89
C ARG A 410 -5.16 -11.24 -3.02
N LEU A 411 -5.40 -11.09 -1.72
CA LEU A 411 -4.32 -10.95 -0.75
C LEU A 411 -3.43 -12.19 -0.76
N CYS A 412 -2.11 -11.99 -0.75
CA CYS A 412 -1.15 -13.09 -0.71
C CYS A 412 -1.36 -13.92 0.58
N PRO A 413 -1.58 -15.23 0.49
CA PRO A 413 -1.87 -16.08 1.65
C PRO A 413 -0.67 -16.24 2.59
N GLN A 414 0.56 -16.12 2.07
CA GLN A 414 1.77 -16.25 2.89
C GLN A 414 2.01 -15.04 3.82
N CYS A 415 1.76 -13.84 3.31
CA CYS A 415 1.97 -12.60 4.08
C CYS A 415 0.67 -11.95 4.58
N GLY A 416 -0.50 -12.43 4.15
CA GLY A 416 -1.79 -11.82 4.47
C GLY A 416 -1.89 -10.35 4.03
N GLY A 417 -1.29 -10.00 2.89
CA GLY A 417 -1.26 -8.63 2.38
C GLY A 417 -0.15 -7.72 2.92
N THR A 418 0.64 -8.17 3.89
CA THR A 418 1.64 -7.31 4.57
C THR A 418 2.91 -7.04 3.77
N ARG A 419 3.11 -7.71 2.62
CA ARG A 419 4.27 -7.57 1.70
C ARG A 419 5.62 -8.01 2.27
N LEU A 420 5.71 -8.29 3.57
CA LEU A 420 6.96 -8.52 4.29
C LEU A 420 7.24 -10.01 4.54
N SER A 421 8.53 -10.33 4.67
CA SER A 421 9.03 -11.65 5.06
C SER A 421 8.60 -12.00 6.51
N PRO A 422 8.52 -13.29 6.87
CA PRO A 422 8.21 -13.70 8.25
C PRO A 422 9.14 -13.08 9.30
N ALA A 423 10.42 -12.92 8.97
CA ALA A 423 11.41 -12.30 9.86
C ALA A 423 11.06 -10.84 10.16
N ALA A 424 10.80 -10.05 9.12
CA ALA A 424 10.48 -8.62 9.26
C ALA A 424 9.16 -8.36 10.02
N ARG A 425 8.18 -9.28 9.88
CA ARG A 425 6.89 -9.20 10.60
C ARG A 425 7.00 -9.53 12.08
N SER A 426 8.08 -10.20 12.47
CA SER A 426 8.28 -10.69 13.84
C SER A 426 9.19 -9.76 14.65
N VAL A 427 9.20 -8.47 14.34
CA VAL A 427 9.93 -7.43 15.10
C VAL A 427 8.93 -6.41 15.62
N PHE A 428 9.06 -6.07 16.90
CA PHE A 428 8.06 -5.28 17.63
C PHE A 428 8.67 -4.04 18.27
N VAL A 429 7.96 -2.91 18.19
CA VAL A 429 8.26 -1.68 18.93
C VAL A 429 7.07 -1.40 19.84
N ALA A 430 7.32 -1.30 21.15
CA ALA A 430 6.27 -1.16 22.17
C ALA A 430 5.11 -2.16 22.02
N GLY A 431 5.43 -3.41 21.66
CA GLY A 431 4.44 -4.48 21.49
C GLY A 431 3.75 -4.55 20.13
N HIS A 432 4.05 -3.62 19.21
CA HIS A 432 3.42 -3.56 17.89
C HIS A 432 4.38 -3.92 16.75
N SER A 433 3.92 -4.79 15.84
CA SER A 433 4.67 -5.12 14.62
C SER A 433 4.57 -4.01 13.56
N LEU A 434 5.53 -3.95 12.63
CA LEU A 434 5.51 -2.93 11.57
C LEU A 434 4.21 -2.97 10.75
N PRO A 435 3.69 -4.14 10.32
CA PRO A 435 2.41 -4.22 9.62
C PRO A 435 1.21 -3.69 10.41
N GLU A 436 1.19 -3.87 11.73
CA GLU A 436 0.11 -3.34 12.58
C GLU A 436 0.10 -1.82 12.56
N VAL A 437 1.27 -1.20 12.71
CA VAL A 437 1.40 0.27 12.68
C VAL A 437 1.03 0.81 11.30
N THR A 438 1.42 0.15 10.21
CA THR A 438 1.11 0.62 8.85
C THR A 438 -0.37 0.50 8.47
N ARG A 439 -1.11 -0.40 9.13
CA ARG A 439 -2.56 -0.57 8.98
C ARG A 439 -3.37 0.44 9.79
N LEU A 440 -2.75 1.16 10.72
CA LEU A 440 -3.42 2.26 11.40
C LEU A 440 -3.72 3.37 10.39
N THR A 441 -4.88 3.98 10.57
CA THR A 441 -5.19 5.25 9.91
C THR A 441 -4.21 6.32 10.37
N VAL A 442 -3.87 7.29 9.53
CA VAL A 442 -2.94 8.40 9.85
C VAL A 442 -3.29 9.06 11.19
N GLY A 443 -4.58 9.33 11.47
CA GLY A 443 -5.00 9.91 12.76
C GLY A 443 -4.64 9.03 13.96
N ARG A 444 -4.95 7.73 13.90
CA ARG A 444 -4.59 6.75 14.95
C ARG A 444 -3.08 6.53 15.07
N ALA A 445 -2.36 6.55 13.96
CA ALA A 445 -0.91 6.47 13.97
C ALA A 445 -0.31 7.71 14.66
N LEU A 446 -0.85 8.90 14.40
CA LEU A 446 -0.42 10.14 15.04
C LEU A 446 -0.64 10.09 16.57
N GLU A 447 -1.80 9.61 17.01
CA GLU A 447 -2.08 9.36 18.44
C GLU A 447 -1.09 8.35 19.04
N PHE A 448 -0.86 7.23 18.34
CA PHE A 448 0.09 6.19 18.77
C PHE A 448 1.49 6.76 18.97
N PHE A 449 2.05 7.48 17.98
CA PHE A 449 3.39 8.07 18.08
C PHE A 449 3.45 9.25 19.05
N GLY A 450 2.34 9.96 19.28
CA GLY A 450 2.25 11.02 20.29
C GLY A 450 2.31 10.48 21.72
N GLY A 451 1.80 9.28 21.97
CA GLY A 451 1.85 8.59 23.26
C GLY A 451 2.98 7.56 23.42
N LEU A 452 3.82 7.37 22.40
CA LEU A 452 4.82 6.31 22.38
C LEU A 452 6.01 6.63 23.31
N THR A 453 6.13 5.88 24.39
CA THR A 453 7.29 5.92 25.29
C THR A 453 8.06 4.60 25.23
N ILE A 454 9.35 4.67 24.92
CA ILE A 454 10.26 3.51 24.88
C ILE A 454 11.29 3.71 25.98
N ALA A 455 11.47 2.71 26.85
CA ALA A 455 12.41 2.77 27.96
C ALA A 455 13.87 2.50 27.53
N GLY A 456 14.82 3.10 28.25
CA GLY A 456 16.26 2.86 28.10
C GLY A 456 16.86 3.45 26.82
N TRP A 457 18.07 2.96 26.47
CA TRP A 457 18.85 3.45 25.33
C TRP A 457 18.10 3.38 23.98
N ARG A 458 17.20 2.41 23.82
CA ARG A 458 16.35 2.28 22.62
C ARG A 458 15.43 3.49 22.46
N GLY A 459 14.93 4.04 23.56
CA GLY A 459 14.10 5.24 23.56
C GLY A 459 14.87 6.49 23.14
N GLU A 460 16.11 6.65 23.62
CA GLU A 460 16.96 7.78 23.23
C GLU A 460 17.25 7.79 21.73
N VAL A 461 17.54 6.62 21.15
CA VAL A 461 17.77 6.48 19.70
C VAL A 461 16.46 6.68 18.92
N ALA A 462 15.34 6.16 19.43
CA ALA A 462 14.04 6.27 18.77
C ALA A 462 13.45 7.68 18.80
N ALA A 463 13.74 8.50 19.81
CA ALA A 463 13.08 9.78 20.04
C ALA A 463 13.10 10.72 18.82
N LYS A 464 14.26 10.87 18.16
CA LYS A 464 14.39 11.69 16.94
C LYS A 464 13.58 11.12 15.77
N ILE A 465 13.55 9.80 15.63
CA ILE A 465 12.83 9.10 14.55
C ILE A 465 11.32 9.25 14.77
N VAL A 466 10.85 9.00 15.99
CA VAL A 466 9.43 9.14 16.39
C VAL A 466 8.94 10.57 16.17
N LYS A 467 9.74 11.58 16.52
CA LYS A 467 9.42 12.98 16.23
C LYS A 467 9.22 13.22 14.73
N GLY A 468 10.15 12.75 13.89
CA GLY A 468 10.06 12.91 12.43
C GLY A 468 8.85 12.18 11.81
N VAL A 469 8.47 11.02 12.36
CA VAL A 469 7.25 10.29 11.98
C VAL A 469 6.00 11.08 12.38
N ALA A 470 5.93 11.56 13.63
CA ALA A 470 4.78 12.28 14.15
C ALA A 470 4.54 13.60 13.41
N GLU A 471 5.59 14.32 13.03
CA GLU A 471 5.50 15.54 12.21
C GLU A 471 4.90 15.25 10.82
N ARG A 472 5.39 14.22 10.12
CA ARG A 472 4.85 13.82 8.81
C ARG A 472 3.39 13.35 8.89
N LEU A 473 3.04 12.59 9.93
CA LEU A 473 1.66 12.19 10.19
C LEU A 473 0.76 13.40 10.47
N ARG A 474 1.27 14.41 11.20
CA ARG A 474 0.56 15.66 11.44
C ARG A 474 0.29 16.42 10.14
N PHE A 475 1.29 16.56 9.26
CA PHE A 475 1.08 17.23 7.97
C PHE A 475 0.03 16.52 7.11
N LEU A 476 -0.01 15.18 7.10
CA LEU A 476 -1.08 14.43 6.44
C LEU A 476 -2.46 14.68 7.07
N SER A 477 -2.52 14.77 8.40
CA SER A 477 -3.76 15.10 9.11
C SER A 477 -4.22 16.53 8.82
N ASP A 478 -3.29 17.50 8.72
CA ASP A 478 -3.60 18.90 8.47
C ASP A 478 -4.21 19.11 7.08
N VAL A 479 -3.80 18.32 6.08
CA VAL A 479 -4.43 18.30 4.75
C VAL A 479 -5.69 17.41 4.69
N GLY A 480 -6.18 16.88 5.82
CA GLY A 480 -7.44 16.12 5.88
C GLY A 480 -7.36 14.68 5.35
N LEU A 481 -6.19 14.04 5.48
CA LEU A 481 -5.97 12.64 5.09
C LEU A 481 -5.86 11.69 6.29
N ASP A 482 -6.44 12.07 7.44
CA ASP A 482 -6.42 11.32 8.69
C ASP A 482 -7.04 9.92 8.57
N TYR A 483 -7.94 9.71 7.62
CA TYR A 483 -8.64 8.45 7.37
C TYR A 483 -7.85 7.42 6.56
N LEU A 484 -6.74 7.81 5.92
CA LEU A 484 -5.92 6.91 5.11
C LEU A 484 -5.06 6.00 6.00
N THR A 485 -4.82 4.77 5.57
CA THR A 485 -3.78 3.92 6.18
C THR A 485 -2.46 4.10 5.44
N LEU A 486 -1.33 3.85 6.13
CA LEU A 486 0.01 3.97 5.53
C LEU A 486 0.30 2.84 4.52
N ASP A 487 -0.38 1.71 4.63
CA ASP A 487 -0.28 0.57 3.71
C ASP A 487 -1.22 0.65 2.50
N ARG A 488 -2.10 1.66 2.42
CA ARG A 488 -2.98 1.89 1.25
C ARG A 488 -2.13 2.07 -0.01
N SER A 489 -2.48 1.33 -1.06
CA SER A 489 -1.82 1.42 -2.36
C SER A 489 -1.97 2.82 -2.95
N ALA A 490 -0.87 3.38 -3.46
CA ALA A 490 -0.87 4.69 -4.10
C ALA A 490 -1.75 4.72 -5.37
N GLU A 491 -1.97 3.57 -6.03
CA GLU A 491 -2.82 3.46 -7.22
C GLU A 491 -4.31 3.65 -6.93
N THR A 492 -4.73 3.43 -5.68
CA THR A 492 -6.13 3.55 -5.26
C THR A 492 -6.50 4.96 -4.81
N LEU A 493 -5.54 5.90 -4.83
CA LEU A 493 -5.75 7.27 -4.41
C LEU A 493 -6.43 8.07 -5.52
N SER A 494 -7.42 8.87 -5.15
CA SER A 494 -7.97 9.90 -6.05
C SER A 494 -6.93 10.98 -6.37
N GLY A 495 -7.13 11.71 -7.47
CA GLY A 495 -6.24 12.82 -7.85
C GLY A 495 -6.04 13.83 -6.71
N GLY A 496 -7.13 14.22 -6.03
CA GLY A 496 -7.07 15.11 -4.85
C GLY A 496 -6.36 14.51 -3.64
N GLU A 497 -6.51 13.20 -3.36
CA GLU A 497 -5.73 12.53 -2.30
C GLU A 497 -4.22 12.54 -2.61
N SER A 498 -3.84 12.17 -3.82
CA SER A 498 -2.44 12.16 -4.27
C SER A 498 -1.82 13.55 -4.23
N GLN A 499 -2.57 14.57 -4.66
CA GLN A 499 -2.16 15.97 -4.60
C GLN A 499 -1.91 16.42 -3.16
N ARG A 500 -2.85 16.13 -2.24
CA ARG A 500 -2.73 16.49 -0.82
C ARG A 500 -1.59 15.75 -0.12
N ILE A 501 -1.32 14.48 -0.46
CA ILE A 501 -0.14 13.74 0.02
C ILE A 501 1.14 14.46 -0.41
N ARG A 502 1.22 14.89 -1.67
CA ARG A 502 2.38 15.62 -2.18
C ARG A 502 2.55 16.96 -1.48
N LEU A 503 1.46 17.70 -1.24
CA LEU A 503 1.47 18.94 -0.45
C LEU A 503 2.02 18.70 0.96
N ALA A 504 1.52 17.69 1.68
CA ALA A 504 2.01 17.37 3.01
C ALA A 504 3.53 17.02 3.02
N SER A 505 3.99 16.28 2.00
CA SER A 505 5.41 15.98 1.82
C SER A 505 6.25 17.26 1.58
N GLN A 506 5.73 18.21 0.79
CA GLN A 506 6.43 19.48 0.55
C GLN A 506 6.50 20.35 1.81
N VAL A 507 5.45 20.43 2.60
CA VAL A 507 5.48 21.14 3.89
C VAL A 507 6.53 20.52 4.82
N GLY A 508 6.62 19.19 4.86
CA GLY A 508 7.61 18.47 5.66
C GLY A 508 9.06 18.58 5.19
N SER A 509 9.31 19.08 3.97
CA SER A 509 10.67 19.28 3.43
C SER A 509 11.40 20.46 4.05
N GLY A 510 10.66 21.43 4.62
CA GLY A 510 11.24 22.63 5.24
C GLY A 510 11.97 23.56 4.27
N LEU A 511 11.69 23.46 2.97
CA LEU A 511 12.30 24.33 1.96
C LEU A 511 11.81 25.78 2.10
N THR A 512 12.71 26.72 1.83
CA THR A 512 12.47 28.17 1.89
C THR A 512 12.91 28.83 0.58
N GLY A 513 12.28 29.92 0.16
CA GLY A 513 12.61 30.62 -1.09
C GLY A 513 12.20 29.85 -2.35
N VAL A 514 11.26 28.91 -2.23
CA VAL A 514 10.69 28.14 -3.34
C VAL A 514 9.39 28.78 -3.83
N MET A 515 9.11 28.62 -5.13
CA MET A 515 7.80 28.95 -5.71
C MET A 515 6.97 27.67 -5.87
N TYR A 516 5.93 27.52 -5.06
CA TYR A 516 4.99 26.40 -5.15
C TYR A 516 3.82 26.78 -6.06
N ILE A 517 3.51 25.93 -7.02
CA ILE A 517 2.40 26.13 -7.96
C ILE A 517 1.42 24.96 -7.82
N LEU A 518 0.17 25.24 -7.46
CA LEU A 518 -0.85 24.24 -7.14
C LEU A 518 -2.07 24.35 -8.06
N ASP A 519 -2.58 23.21 -8.51
CA ASP A 519 -3.74 23.13 -9.42
C ASP A 519 -5.01 22.69 -8.68
N GLU A 520 -5.88 23.64 -8.32
CA GLU A 520 -7.17 23.39 -7.67
C GLU A 520 -7.09 22.41 -6.48
N PRO A 521 -6.30 22.72 -5.43
CA PRO A 521 -6.08 21.83 -4.29
C PRO A 521 -7.34 21.54 -3.46
N SER A 522 -8.41 22.33 -3.64
CA SER A 522 -9.72 22.09 -3.03
C SER A 522 -10.49 20.91 -3.66
N ILE A 523 -10.05 20.39 -4.82
CA ILE A 523 -10.76 19.30 -5.50
C ILE A 523 -10.86 18.04 -4.62
N GLY A 524 -12.07 17.48 -4.59
CA GLY A 524 -12.37 16.28 -3.79
C GLY A 524 -12.17 16.49 -2.28
N LEU A 525 -12.14 17.74 -1.82
CA LEU A 525 -12.16 18.12 -0.41
C LEU A 525 -13.56 18.59 -0.03
N HIS A 526 -13.97 18.31 1.19
CA HIS A 526 -15.24 18.81 1.71
C HIS A 526 -15.06 20.24 2.24
N GLN A 527 -16.09 21.11 2.10
CA GLN A 527 -16.01 22.52 2.53
C GLN A 527 -15.52 22.69 3.98
N ARG A 528 -15.93 21.79 4.87
CA ARG A 528 -15.47 21.74 6.28
C ARG A 528 -13.93 21.75 6.39
N ASP A 529 -13.25 21.02 5.52
CA ASP A 529 -11.82 20.78 5.59
C ASP A 529 -11.02 21.81 4.76
N ASN A 530 -11.70 22.66 3.99
CA ASN A 530 -11.09 23.70 3.15
C ASN A 530 -10.23 24.69 3.96
N ARG A 531 -10.71 25.13 5.14
CA ARG A 531 -9.93 26.01 6.01
C ARG A 531 -8.62 25.39 6.49
N ARG A 532 -8.57 24.07 6.69
CA ARG A 532 -7.33 23.38 7.09
C ARG A 532 -6.32 23.37 5.94
N LEU A 533 -6.80 23.16 4.71
CA LEU A 533 -5.98 23.30 3.51
C LEU A 533 -5.42 24.73 3.39
N LEU A 534 -6.28 25.75 3.52
CA LEU A 534 -5.85 27.16 3.46
C LEU A 534 -4.83 27.51 4.55
N ALA A 535 -5.03 27.03 5.77
CA ALA A 535 -4.05 27.19 6.85
C ALA A 535 -2.70 26.54 6.49
N THR A 536 -2.72 25.37 5.85
CA THR A 536 -1.51 24.68 5.38
C THR A 536 -0.80 25.47 4.27
N LEU A 537 -1.54 26.04 3.32
CA LEU A 537 -0.98 26.87 2.25
C LEU A 537 -0.36 28.16 2.80
N LYS A 538 -1.02 28.79 3.79
CA LYS A 538 -0.46 29.94 4.50
C LYS A 538 0.78 29.57 5.28
N HIS A 539 0.80 28.42 5.95
CA HIS A 539 2.01 27.94 6.62
C HIS A 539 3.16 27.75 5.63
N LEU A 540 2.91 27.15 4.47
CA LEU A 540 3.92 26.99 3.42
C LEU A 540 4.47 28.34 2.94
N ARG A 541 3.61 29.34 2.77
CA ARG A 541 4.00 30.74 2.50
C ARG A 541 4.84 31.32 3.63
N ASP A 542 4.40 31.18 4.88
CA ASP A 542 5.02 31.77 6.07
C ASP A 542 6.42 31.19 6.37
N LEU A 543 6.77 30.05 5.79
CA LEU A 543 8.14 29.53 5.75
C LEU A 543 9.08 30.33 4.83
N GLY A 544 8.60 31.40 4.18
CA GLY A 544 9.36 32.21 3.23
C GLY A 544 9.27 31.72 1.79
N ASN A 545 8.14 31.10 1.42
CA ASN A 545 7.89 30.63 0.06
C ASN A 545 6.82 31.48 -0.63
N THR A 546 6.83 31.48 -1.96
CA THR A 546 5.73 32.05 -2.75
C THR A 546 4.79 30.92 -3.16
N VAL A 547 3.50 31.06 -2.86
CA VAL A 547 2.50 30.01 -3.13
C VAL A 547 1.52 30.55 -4.16
N ILE A 548 1.49 29.97 -5.35
CA ILE A 548 0.58 30.31 -6.45
C ILE A 548 -0.42 29.18 -6.62
N VAL A 549 -1.70 29.49 -6.53
CA VAL A 549 -2.77 28.49 -6.57
C VAL A 549 -3.75 28.83 -7.69
N VAL A 550 -4.01 27.90 -8.59
CA VAL A 550 -5.16 28.00 -9.50
C VAL A 550 -6.39 27.55 -8.74
N GLU A 551 -7.36 28.45 -8.55
CA GLU A 551 -8.55 28.14 -7.73
C GLU A 551 -9.82 28.84 -8.21
N HIS A 552 -10.95 28.26 -7.80
CA HIS A 552 -12.30 28.73 -8.05
C HIS A 552 -13.14 28.81 -6.76
N ASP A 553 -12.64 28.27 -5.65
CA ASP A 553 -13.29 28.35 -4.35
C ASP A 553 -13.34 29.79 -3.80
N GLU A 554 -14.50 30.16 -3.25
CA GLU A 554 -14.73 31.51 -2.73
C GLU A 554 -13.86 31.82 -1.50
N GLU A 555 -13.72 30.88 -0.56
CA GLU A 555 -12.91 31.10 0.65
C GLU A 555 -11.43 31.25 0.27
N ALA A 556 -10.93 30.42 -0.64
CA ALA A 556 -9.56 30.48 -1.14
C ALA A 556 -9.23 31.84 -1.78
N ILE A 557 -10.12 32.34 -2.66
CA ILE A 557 -9.93 33.65 -3.30
C ILE A 557 -9.99 34.77 -2.27
N ARG A 558 -10.90 34.71 -1.29
CA ARG A 558 -11.03 35.74 -0.25
C ARG A 558 -9.86 35.78 0.73
N GLU A 559 -9.22 34.65 0.99
CA GLU A 559 -8.09 34.54 1.91
C GLU A 559 -6.72 34.76 1.27
N ALA A 560 -6.67 34.95 -0.06
CA ALA A 560 -5.46 35.24 -0.80
C ALA A 560 -4.86 36.60 -0.44
N ASP A 561 -3.53 36.70 -0.48
CA ASP A 561 -2.83 37.98 -0.35
C ASP A 561 -2.91 38.79 -1.66
N HIS A 562 -2.94 38.10 -2.80
CA HIS A 562 -3.01 38.67 -4.15
C HIS A 562 -3.82 37.77 -5.07
N VAL A 563 -4.60 38.35 -5.98
CA VAL A 563 -5.46 37.61 -6.91
C VAL A 563 -5.22 38.11 -8.34
N VAL A 564 -5.12 37.16 -9.26
CA VAL A 564 -5.00 37.40 -10.70
C VAL A 564 -6.21 36.79 -11.40
N ASP A 565 -7.05 37.62 -12.01
CA ASP A 565 -8.22 37.18 -12.77
C ASP A 565 -7.93 37.19 -14.27
N LEU A 566 -8.01 36.02 -14.91
CA LEU A 566 -7.68 35.82 -16.31
C LEU A 566 -8.93 35.59 -17.18
N GLY A 567 -8.95 36.31 -18.31
CA GLY A 567 -9.82 36.15 -19.46
C GLY A 567 -11.29 36.48 -19.20
N PRO A 568 -11.93 37.40 -19.96
CA PRO A 568 -13.38 37.54 -19.91
C PRO A 568 -14.10 36.31 -20.52
N GLY A 569 -13.37 35.45 -21.23
CA GLY A 569 -13.84 34.24 -21.90
C GLY A 569 -12.80 33.11 -21.91
N ALA A 570 -13.10 32.04 -22.65
CA ALA A 570 -12.25 30.86 -22.82
C ALA A 570 -11.59 30.82 -24.20
N GLY A 571 -10.48 30.08 -24.34
CA GLY A 571 -9.83 29.83 -25.63
C GLY A 571 -9.33 31.12 -26.29
N ALA A 572 -9.72 31.38 -27.53
CA ALA A 572 -9.30 32.56 -28.28
C ALA A 572 -9.74 33.90 -27.62
N SER A 573 -10.83 33.87 -26.85
CA SER A 573 -11.37 35.02 -26.10
C SER A 573 -10.81 35.13 -24.67
N GLY A 574 -9.97 34.18 -24.26
CA GLY A 574 -9.22 34.21 -23.00
C GLY A 574 -7.84 34.85 -23.15
N GLY A 575 -6.97 34.63 -22.17
CA GLY A 575 -5.56 35.00 -22.22
C GLY A 575 -5.26 36.47 -21.92
N TYR A 576 -6.25 37.24 -21.48
CA TYR A 576 -6.13 38.63 -21.06
C TYR A 576 -6.12 38.74 -19.54
N LEU A 577 -5.38 39.71 -19.00
CA LEU A 577 -5.50 40.09 -17.59
C LEU A 577 -6.75 40.96 -17.42
N VAL A 578 -7.73 40.51 -16.63
CA VAL A 578 -8.99 41.24 -16.41
C VAL A 578 -8.91 42.15 -15.20
N ALA A 579 -8.39 41.61 -14.09
CA ALA A 579 -8.19 42.34 -12.85
C ALA A 579 -7.04 41.69 -12.06
N GLU A 580 -6.33 42.51 -11.30
CA GLU A 580 -5.21 42.09 -10.46
C GLU A 580 -5.21 42.95 -9.18
N GLY A 581 -4.95 42.34 -8.02
CA GLY A 581 -4.86 43.06 -6.75
C GLY A 581 -5.34 42.23 -5.56
N THR A 582 -5.87 42.89 -4.54
CA THR A 582 -6.46 42.21 -3.39
C THR A 582 -7.82 41.58 -3.74
N PRO A 583 -8.33 40.63 -2.95
CA PRO A 583 -9.67 40.08 -3.17
C PRO A 583 -10.78 41.15 -3.18
N ALA A 584 -10.59 42.25 -2.44
CA ALA A 584 -11.50 43.39 -2.43
C ALA A 584 -11.46 44.16 -3.77
N ASP A 585 -10.28 44.34 -4.36
CA ASP A 585 -10.11 44.98 -5.66
C ASP A 585 -10.78 44.16 -6.77
N ILE A 586 -10.63 42.83 -6.73
CA ILE A 586 -11.31 41.92 -7.66
C ILE A 586 -12.83 42.04 -7.51
N ALA A 587 -13.36 42.03 -6.29
CA ALA A 587 -14.80 42.17 -6.04
C ALA A 587 -15.36 43.54 -6.50
N ALA A 588 -14.56 44.60 -6.43
CA ALA A 588 -14.93 45.92 -6.91
C ALA A 588 -14.99 45.98 -8.44
N SER A 589 -14.09 45.28 -9.14
CA SER A 589 -13.99 45.27 -10.60
C SER A 589 -15.28 44.84 -11.28
N ALA A 590 -15.82 45.71 -12.15
CA ALA A 590 -16.99 45.40 -12.97
C ALA A 590 -16.66 44.47 -14.14
N ALA A 591 -15.41 44.48 -14.62
CA ALA A 591 -14.96 43.64 -15.74
C ALA A 591 -14.75 42.18 -15.33
N SER A 592 -14.45 41.93 -14.05
CA SER A 592 -14.21 40.59 -13.51
C SER A 592 -15.51 39.82 -13.31
N ILE A 593 -15.69 38.70 -14.03
CA ILE A 593 -16.81 37.78 -13.80
C ILE A 593 -16.70 37.20 -12.38
N THR A 594 -15.50 36.82 -11.96
CA THR A 594 -15.23 36.35 -10.59
C THR A 594 -15.61 37.42 -9.57
N GLY A 595 -15.21 38.68 -9.79
CA GLY A 595 -15.58 39.82 -8.95
C GLY A 595 -17.09 40.04 -8.86
N GLN A 596 -17.82 39.85 -9.95
CA GLN A 596 -19.30 39.92 -9.95
C GLN A 596 -19.93 38.82 -9.08
N TYR A 597 -19.38 37.61 -9.04
CA TYR A 597 -19.84 36.55 -8.13
C TYR A 597 -19.42 36.84 -6.67
N LEU A 598 -18.18 37.25 -6.43
CA LEU A 598 -17.67 37.59 -5.08
C LEU A 598 -18.42 38.75 -4.42
N SER A 599 -18.85 39.73 -5.21
CA SER A 599 -19.66 40.87 -4.73
C SER A 599 -21.14 40.56 -4.61
N GLY A 600 -21.59 39.39 -5.10
CA GLY A 600 -23.01 39.01 -5.13
C GLY A 600 -23.83 39.71 -6.24
N ARG A 601 -23.20 40.50 -7.13
CA ARG A 601 -23.85 41.06 -8.33
C ARG A 601 -24.38 39.96 -9.24
N ARG A 602 -23.67 38.83 -9.30
CA ARG A 602 -24.12 37.56 -9.89
C ARG A 602 -24.20 36.49 -8.80
N ARG A 603 -25.14 35.56 -8.95
CA ARG A 603 -25.32 34.41 -8.06
C ARG A 603 -25.98 33.25 -8.81
N ILE A 604 -25.71 32.03 -8.36
CA ILE A 604 -26.44 30.85 -8.83
C ILE A 604 -27.80 30.86 -8.14
N ALA A 605 -28.88 31.04 -8.91
CA ALA A 605 -30.23 31.09 -8.36
C ALA A 605 -30.67 29.71 -7.84
N LEU A 606 -31.26 29.67 -6.64
CA LEU A 606 -31.87 28.45 -6.12
C LEU A 606 -33.20 28.19 -6.86
N PRO A 607 -33.46 26.95 -7.32
CA PRO A 607 -34.73 26.61 -7.95
C PRO A 607 -35.91 26.88 -7.01
N THR A 608 -36.92 27.60 -7.49
CA THR A 608 -38.15 27.91 -6.73
C THR A 608 -39.04 26.69 -6.54
N LEU A 609 -39.01 25.75 -7.48
CA LEU A 609 -39.73 24.48 -7.42
C LEU A 609 -38.74 23.32 -7.41
N ARG A 610 -38.87 22.44 -6.42
CA ARG A 610 -38.14 21.16 -6.33
C ARG A 610 -39.14 20.02 -6.50
N PRO A 611 -39.01 19.17 -7.52
CA PRO A 611 -39.90 18.02 -7.69
C PRO A 611 -39.82 17.11 -6.46
N ARG A 612 -40.96 16.61 -5.98
CA ARG A 612 -41.00 15.67 -4.86
C ARG A 612 -40.56 14.28 -5.34
N PRO A 613 -39.81 13.52 -4.52
CA PRO A 613 -39.43 12.16 -4.86
C PRO A 613 -40.65 11.25 -4.95
N ASN A 614 -40.73 10.46 -6.02
CA ASN A 614 -41.74 9.42 -6.17
C ASN A 614 -41.26 8.15 -5.44
N ARG A 615 -41.91 7.80 -4.32
CA ARG A 615 -41.55 6.61 -3.52
C ARG A 615 -41.69 5.30 -4.28
N ALA A 616 -42.49 5.26 -5.34
CA ALA A 616 -42.63 4.07 -6.19
C ALA A 616 -41.46 3.91 -7.18
N ARG A 617 -40.71 4.98 -7.48
CA ARG A 617 -39.61 4.98 -8.47
C ARG A 617 -38.29 5.34 -7.80
N GLN A 618 -37.66 4.33 -7.19
CA GLN A 618 -36.40 4.49 -6.48
C GLN A 618 -35.55 3.23 -6.58
N ILE A 619 -34.24 3.41 -6.62
CA ILE A 619 -33.27 2.33 -6.48
C ILE A 619 -32.92 2.22 -5.00
N THR A 620 -32.97 1.01 -4.44
CA THR A 620 -32.60 0.78 -3.04
C THR A 620 -31.39 -0.13 -2.96
N ILE A 621 -30.30 0.38 -2.43
CA ILE A 621 -29.11 -0.41 -2.08
C ILE A 621 -29.33 -0.92 -0.66
N VAL A 622 -29.31 -2.23 -0.45
CA VAL A 622 -29.52 -2.85 0.87
C VAL A 622 -28.22 -3.46 1.38
N GLY A 623 -27.84 -3.11 2.61
CA GLY A 623 -26.73 -3.74 3.33
C GLY A 623 -25.38 -3.64 2.61
N ALA A 624 -25.02 -2.47 2.09
CA ALA A 624 -23.72 -2.22 1.47
C ALA A 624 -22.59 -2.32 2.50
N ARG A 625 -21.57 -3.14 2.18
CA ARG A 625 -20.46 -3.54 3.06
C ARG A 625 -19.08 -3.36 2.42
N GLY A 626 -18.98 -2.69 1.27
CA GLY A 626 -17.71 -2.39 0.62
C GLY A 626 -16.83 -1.46 1.45
N ASN A 627 -15.53 -1.73 1.50
CA ASN A 627 -14.51 -0.92 2.19
C ASN A 627 -14.92 -0.53 3.62
N ASN A 628 -15.24 0.74 3.86
CA ASN A 628 -15.59 1.28 5.17
C ASN A 628 -17.11 1.40 5.41
N LEU A 629 -17.96 0.95 4.46
CA LEU A 629 -19.41 0.95 4.62
C LEU A 629 -19.85 -0.08 5.66
N ARG A 630 -20.68 0.35 6.61
CA ARG A 630 -21.15 -0.46 7.73
C ARG A 630 -22.61 -0.89 7.53
N ASN A 631 -22.83 -1.87 6.65
CA ASN A 631 -24.16 -2.41 6.33
C ASN A 631 -25.18 -1.31 5.96
N VAL A 632 -24.78 -0.41 5.06
CA VAL A 632 -25.54 0.80 4.73
C VAL A 632 -26.70 0.46 3.79
N THR A 633 -27.90 0.93 4.13
CA THR A 633 -29.06 0.88 3.24
C THR A 633 -29.40 2.30 2.78
N ALA A 634 -29.46 2.52 1.46
CA ALA A 634 -29.68 3.82 0.85
C ALA A 634 -30.75 3.75 -0.24
N GLN A 635 -31.64 4.75 -0.27
CA GLN A 635 -32.70 4.89 -1.28
C GLN A 635 -32.38 6.09 -2.17
N ILE A 636 -32.33 5.85 -3.48
CA ILE A 636 -31.98 6.86 -4.50
C ILE A 636 -33.22 7.06 -5.38
N PRO A 637 -33.88 8.24 -5.31
CA PRO A 637 -35.05 8.50 -6.13
C PRO A 637 -34.67 8.66 -7.61
N LEU A 638 -35.46 8.07 -8.50
CA LEU A 638 -35.28 8.17 -9.95
C LEU A 638 -35.93 9.44 -10.50
N GLY A 639 -35.39 9.93 -11.63
CA GLY A 639 -35.90 11.11 -12.32
C GLY A 639 -35.60 12.45 -11.64
N LEU A 640 -34.68 12.47 -10.67
CA LEU A 640 -34.26 13.67 -9.93
C LEU A 640 -32.75 13.90 -10.05
N PHE A 641 -32.34 15.17 -9.89
CA PHE A 641 -30.93 15.54 -9.71
C PHE A 641 -30.49 15.21 -8.28
N THR A 642 -29.85 14.04 -8.10
CA THR A 642 -29.43 13.54 -6.78
C THR A 642 -27.95 13.82 -6.54
N CYS A 643 -27.62 14.57 -5.49
CA CYS A 643 -26.25 14.81 -5.06
C CYS A 643 -25.91 13.92 -3.86
N VAL A 644 -24.86 13.11 -3.99
CA VAL A 644 -24.32 12.32 -2.88
C VAL A 644 -23.22 13.13 -2.19
N THR A 645 -23.46 13.53 -0.96
CA THR A 645 -22.58 14.44 -0.20
C THR A 645 -21.97 13.75 1.01
N GLY A 646 -20.95 14.37 1.60
CA GLY A 646 -20.22 13.85 2.75
C GLY A 646 -18.73 14.12 2.67
N VAL A 647 -18.03 13.97 3.79
CA VAL A 647 -16.58 14.23 3.91
C VAL A 647 -15.73 13.27 3.08
N SER A 648 -14.50 13.64 2.77
CA SER A 648 -13.55 12.74 2.08
C SER A 648 -13.31 11.49 2.93
N GLY A 649 -13.24 10.33 2.28
CA GLY A 649 -13.18 9.04 2.99
C GLY A 649 -14.50 8.51 3.54
N SER A 650 -15.65 9.21 3.42
CA SER A 650 -16.94 8.72 3.96
C SER A 650 -17.56 7.53 3.21
N GLY A 651 -16.92 7.01 2.16
CA GLY A 651 -17.43 5.89 1.36
C GLY A 651 -18.36 6.26 0.20
N LYS A 652 -18.41 7.54 -0.23
CA LYS A 652 -19.27 7.99 -1.36
C LYS A 652 -19.00 7.21 -2.64
N SER A 653 -17.73 7.14 -3.06
CA SER A 653 -17.32 6.42 -4.26
C SER A 653 -17.60 4.92 -4.13
N THR A 654 -17.39 4.35 -2.94
CA THR A 654 -17.71 2.94 -2.71
C THR A 654 -19.21 2.64 -2.79
N LEU A 655 -20.06 3.52 -2.29
CA LEU A 655 -21.51 3.32 -2.38
C LEU A 655 -22.02 3.45 -3.83
N ILE A 656 -21.55 4.45 -4.57
CA ILE A 656 -22.11 4.80 -5.89
C ILE A 656 -21.39 4.12 -7.04
N VAL A 657 -20.05 4.14 -7.05
CA VAL A 657 -19.25 3.58 -8.14
C VAL A 657 -19.00 2.09 -7.89
N ASP A 658 -18.38 1.74 -6.76
CA ASP A 658 -17.96 0.35 -6.54
C ASP A 658 -19.16 -0.59 -6.30
N THR A 659 -20.17 -0.14 -5.55
CA THR A 659 -21.40 -0.92 -5.29
C THR A 659 -22.45 -0.70 -6.37
N LEU A 660 -23.12 0.46 -6.42
CA LEU A 660 -24.28 0.65 -7.30
C LEU A 660 -23.92 0.48 -8.78
N PHE A 661 -22.98 1.26 -9.31
CA PHE A 661 -22.59 1.16 -10.72
C PHE A 661 -22.01 -0.22 -11.03
N GLY A 662 -21.15 -0.79 -10.17
CA GLY A 662 -20.62 -2.14 -10.34
C GLY A 662 -21.70 -3.20 -10.54
N HIS A 663 -22.70 -3.27 -9.65
CA HIS A 663 -23.79 -4.24 -9.75
C HIS A 663 -24.71 -3.97 -10.93
N VAL A 664 -25.04 -2.71 -11.20
CA VAL A 664 -25.95 -2.34 -12.30
C VAL A 664 -25.30 -2.55 -13.67
N ALA A 665 -24.02 -2.19 -13.82
CA ALA A 665 -23.27 -2.42 -15.05
C ALA A 665 -23.09 -3.92 -15.32
N ALA A 666 -22.88 -4.74 -14.28
CA ALA A 666 -22.84 -6.19 -14.42
C ALA A 666 -24.17 -6.78 -14.88
N ARG A 667 -25.29 -6.31 -14.31
CA ARG A 667 -26.63 -6.83 -14.61
C ARG A 667 -27.22 -6.32 -15.93
N LEU A 668 -27.10 -5.02 -16.22
CA LEU A 668 -27.76 -4.36 -17.36
C LEU A 668 -26.84 -4.16 -18.57
N ASN A 669 -25.59 -3.77 -18.34
CA ASN A 669 -24.63 -3.50 -19.44
C ASN A 669 -23.83 -4.76 -19.84
N GLY A 670 -23.96 -5.87 -19.10
CA GLY A 670 -23.13 -7.07 -19.28
C GLY A 670 -21.64 -6.84 -18.98
N ALA A 671 -21.32 -5.80 -18.19
CA ALA A 671 -19.95 -5.45 -17.85
C ALA A 671 -19.34 -6.46 -16.86
N ARG A 672 -18.04 -6.73 -16.97
CA ARG A 672 -17.32 -7.61 -16.05
C ARG A 672 -16.59 -6.79 -14.99
N LEU A 673 -17.38 -6.13 -14.14
CA LEU A 673 -16.87 -5.33 -13.03
C LEU A 673 -17.06 -6.10 -11.72
N GLU A 674 -16.04 -6.09 -10.87
CA GLU A 674 -16.13 -6.65 -9.53
C GLU A 674 -16.82 -5.64 -8.62
N ALA A 675 -18.11 -5.87 -8.38
CA ALA A 675 -18.92 -4.97 -7.58
C ALA A 675 -18.63 -5.16 -6.09
N ALA A 676 -18.51 -4.06 -5.36
CA ALA A 676 -18.36 -4.09 -3.91
C ALA A 676 -19.59 -4.76 -3.24
N PRO A 677 -19.40 -5.50 -2.13
CA PRO A 677 -20.43 -6.35 -1.57
C PRO A 677 -21.61 -5.55 -1.01
N CYS A 678 -22.82 -5.98 -1.34
CA CYS A 678 -24.08 -5.58 -0.73
C CYS A 678 -25.03 -6.77 -0.61
N GLU A 679 -26.11 -6.66 0.16
CA GLU A 679 -27.10 -7.75 0.28
C GLU A 679 -27.93 -7.90 -1.00
N ARG A 680 -28.47 -6.79 -1.51
CA ARG A 680 -29.17 -6.73 -2.79
C ARG A 680 -29.36 -5.28 -3.24
N ILE A 681 -29.76 -5.11 -4.50
CA ILE A 681 -30.21 -3.83 -5.04
C ILE A 681 -31.59 -4.01 -5.66
N ASP A 682 -32.57 -3.27 -5.13
CA ASP A 682 -33.96 -3.30 -5.56
C ASP A 682 -34.26 -2.10 -6.49
N GLY A 683 -35.25 -2.25 -7.38
CA GLY A 683 -35.69 -1.18 -8.29
C GLY A 683 -34.88 -1.04 -9.59
N LEU A 684 -34.13 -2.08 -9.97
CA LEU A 684 -33.34 -2.08 -11.22
C LEU A 684 -34.17 -2.23 -12.49
N ASP A 685 -35.40 -2.73 -12.39
CA ASP A 685 -36.29 -2.92 -13.54
C ASP A 685 -36.87 -1.57 -14.06
N GLU A 686 -36.63 -0.47 -13.34
CA GLU A 686 -37.03 0.89 -13.71
C GLU A 686 -36.00 1.62 -14.58
N ILE A 687 -34.85 1.00 -14.87
CA ILE A 687 -33.76 1.59 -15.64
C ILE A 687 -33.27 0.65 -16.75
N ASP A 688 -33.05 1.20 -17.95
CA ASP A 688 -32.58 0.40 -19.09
C ASP A 688 -31.05 0.24 -19.10
N ARG A 689 -30.33 1.30 -18.71
CA ARG A 689 -28.88 1.36 -18.78
C ARG A 689 -28.33 2.31 -17.72
N VAL A 690 -27.11 2.04 -17.26
CA VAL A 690 -26.32 2.97 -16.45
C VAL A 690 -25.12 3.46 -17.24
N ILE A 691 -24.80 4.75 -17.13
CA ILE A 691 -23.64 5.39 -17.75
C ILE A 691 -22.84 6.06 -16.63
N ASP A 692 -21.59 5.64 -16.47
CA ASP A 692 -20.61 6.35 -15.66
C ASP A 692 -19.82 7.29 -16.57
N ILE A 693 -19.80 8.58 -16.21
CA ILE A 693 -19.01 9.60 -16.89
C ILE A 693 -17.80 9.86 -16.01
N ASP A 694 -16.75 9.05 -16.23
CA ASP A 694 -15.56 9.10 -15.40
C ASP A 694 -14.66 10.31 -15.72
N GLN A 695 -13.68 10.54 -14.84
CA GLN A 695 -12.64 11.57 -15.02
C GLN A 695 -11.33 10.97 -15.58
N SER A 696 -11.38 9.75 -16.12
CA SER A 696 -10.20 9.13 -16.70
C SER A 696 -9.81 9.82 -18.01
N PRO A 697 -8.52 9.79 -18.41
CA PRO A 697 -8.12 10.37 -19.68
C PRO A 697 -8.87 9.71 -20.85
N ILE A 698 -9.37 10.54 -21.78
CA ILE A 698 -10.04 10.10 -23.02
C ILE A 698 -9.25 9.00 -23.75
N GLY A 699 -7.93 9.09 -23.73
CA GLY A 699 -7.06 7.98 -24.06
C GLY A 699 -5.63 8.23 -23.61
N ARG A 700 -4.82 7.17 -23.63
CA ARG A 700 -3.41 7.19 -23.18
C ARG A 700 -2.42 7.52 -24.29
N THR A 701 -2.91 7.80 -25.50
CA THR A 701 -2.06 8.09 -26.67
C THR A 701 -2.49 9.39 -27.33
N PRO A 702 -1.58 10.10 -28.01
CA PRO A 702 -1.92 11.31 -28.77
C PRO A 702 -2.95 11.10 -29.90
N ARG A 703 -3.26 9.84 -30.24
CA ARG A 703 -4.28 9.52 -31.25
C ARG A 703 -5.70 9.73 -30.74
N SER A 704 -5.90 9.69 -29.43
CA SER A 704 -7.19 9.92 -28.79
C SER A 704 -7.41 11.42 -28.62
N ASN A 705 -8.38 11.96 -29.36
CA ASN A 705 -8.77 13.37 -29.34
C ASN A 705 -10.30 13.51 -29.43
N PRO A 706 -10.88 14.70 -29.18
CA PRO A 706 -12.33 14.89 -29.20
C PRO A 706 -13.03 14.42 -30.48
N ALA A 707 -12.42 14.63 -31.65
CA ALA A 707 -13.01 14.20 -32.92
C ALA A 707 -13.04 12.67 -33.07
N THR A 708 -11.99 11.98 -32.64
CA THR A 708 -11.95 10.51 -32.65
C THR A 708 -12.88 9.90 -31.61
N TYR A 709 -12.93 10.47 -30.40
CA TYR A 709 -13.73 9.92 -29.29
C TYR A 709 -15.23 10.08 -29.51
N THR A 710 -15.66 11.22 -30.05
CA THR A 710 -17.07 11.48 -30.39
C THR A 710 -17.52 10.78 -31.67
N GLY A 711 -16.60 10.13 -32.40
CA GLY A 711 -16.87 9.54 -33.71
C GLY A 711 -16.97 10.54 -34.86
N LEU A 712 -16.86 11.85 -34.59
CA LEU A 712 -16.96 12.92 -35.61
C LEU A 712 -15.90 12.82 -36.71
N PHE A 713 -14.73 12.22 -36.41
CA PHE A 713 -13.66 12.10 -37.39
C PHE A 713 -14.02 11.20 -38.57
N ALA A 714 -14.89 10.20 -38.39
CA ALA A 714 -15.33 9.32 -39.48
C ALA A 714 -16.13 10.05 -40.57
N PRO A 715 -17.25 10.73 -40.27
CA PRO A 715 -18.01 11.49 -41.28
C PRO A 715 -17.19 12.64 -41.86
N LEU A 716 -16.28 13.26 -41.09
CA LEU A 716 -15.35 14.25 -41.64
C LEU A 716 -14.45 13.63 -42.72
N ARG A 717 -13.91 12.43 -42.52
CA ARG A 717 -13.11 11.77 -43.57
C ARG A 717 -13.94 11.41 -44.79
N GLU A 718 -15.17 10.94 -44.59
CA GLU A 718 -16.09 10.65 -45.70
C GLU A 718 -16.45 11.90 -46.50
N LEU A 719 -16.55 13.06 -45.87
CA LEU A 719 -16.81 14.34 -46.55
C LEU A 719 -15.63 14.80 -47.43
N PHE A 720 -14.40 14.45 -47.05
CA PHE A 720 -13.18 14.84 -47.77
C PHE A 720 -12.73 13.82 -48.83
N ALA A 721 -13.29 12.61 -48.83
CA ALA A 721 -13.03 11.56 -49.81
C ALA A 721 -13.98 11.71 -51.01
#